data_AF-A0A973PSY9-F1
#
_entry.id   AF-A0A973PSY9-F1
#
_cell.length_a   1.000
_cell.length_b   1.000
_cell.length_c   1.000
_cell.angle_alpha   90.00
_cell.angle_beta   90.00
_cell.angle_gamma   90.00
#
_symmetry.space_group_name_H-M   'P 1'
#
loop_
_entity.id
_entity.type
_entity.pdbx_description
1 polymer ?
#
loop_
_entity_poly.entity_id
_entity_poly.type
_entity_poly.pdbx_seq_one_letter_code
_entity_poly.pdbx_strand_id
1 'polypeptide(L)'
;SPEQTAELKASAERLGVAVGYRGAATVEFLYHPGDKLFAFLEVNTRLQVEHPITECVTGFDLVKAQLRVASGRRLEGRPPVERGHAVEARLNAEDPDRDFAPSPGRIARLDLPAGPGIRVDTGVSEGDTIPADFDSMIAKIIAYGRDREEALGRLRRAMAQTRVIIEGGATNKSFVLDLLDQPEVIDATADTGWIDRVRGEGRLVSHRHSGVALAAAAIEAYEEEESAERRRLLSTASGGRPQVQHKSGRPLDLKLRGATYRVRVARVGAHRFRVSIESGADVRTAGVDLDRFDHHTGQIVVNGARYRLLTGSYGPNLLVEVDGVTHRVSRDEGGVVRSPAPALVVAAPLEVGAEVEAGAPVLVLESMKMETVLRAPFRARLKECTVSVGSQVDTGAPLLRLEPLGGDEAAEAASAGAVELDLPAAPATVPARERARRAQEDLRSLLLGFDLDPQSERRALDDYLAARQAAAEEGHRPLADELDLIDMFADLAELSRNRPAVEDGGGEGHVHSAREHFHTYLQSLDVERAGLPEPFQARLAKALGHYGVTELDRSPELEAAVFRIFLAQQRANADAAIVASLLRSWLREPPPDEAQREPAGLALERLIAATQVRFPVVSDLARGVVFTWFGQPLLRRNRARVYADVRRHLRHLDADPQAADRAERIAEMVRSTEPLVRLLGQRLVRSDLDNSVMLEVLTRRYYGNKGLTGVRTTDVSGCQFVVAERDGSRLVSSAVAFERLGDTLDGLAELASGQKALDADIYLAWENQPEDSDSAAAALHEVIAAHPLPGQVRRLTTTVAGRAGAVMHHHFTFRPSTTGMAEERLIRGLHPFIAQRMQFERLSKFDLTRLPSSDEEVYLFQAVARENSSDSRIVAFTQVRDLTELREHDGRLVALPTAEDALAACLDSIRRARSRRPSNALNTNRIVIYVWPPSDITRRELERIAARVLPSTAGAGLEEILFIARQRAPKTGELIKTAVRVTFDATGGTSLSVGEPSAEPIEPLDGYRQKVLRASSRNTVYPYELTGMLGTFTEHDLDENHALVPVDRPKGRNTAAMVAGVVTTPTRRHPEGVTRVVLLGDPTKSLGALSEPECRRVIAALDLAERMRVPVEWYALSSGARISMSSGTENMDWVAAALKR
;
A
#
# COMPACT_ATOMS: atom_id res chain seq x y z
N SER A 1 61.07 7.14 47.44
CA SER A 1 60.96 6.46 48.76
C SER A 1 60.40 7.44 49.79
N PRO A 2 59.92 6.99 50.97
CA PRO A 2 59.49 7.90 52.04
C PRO A 2 60.56 8.91 52.44
N GLU A 3 61.84 8.50 52.41
CA GLU A 3 62.99 9.36 52.67
C GLU A 3 63.12 10.49 51.63
N GLN A 4 63.03 10.18 50.33
CA GLN A 4 63.05 11.20 49.28
C GLN A 4 61.86 12.17 49.39
N THR A 5 60.67 11.68 49.72
CA THR A 5 59.50 12.54 49.94
C THR A 5 59.71 13.46 51.14
N ALA A 6 60.31 12.97 52.23
CA ALA A 6 60.63 13.79 53.39
C ALA A 6 61.69 14.85 53.05
N GLU A 7 62.71 14.49 52.27
CA GLU A 7 63.75 15.42 51.82
C GLU A 7 63.19 16.52 50.90
N LEU A 8 62.29 16.16 49.97
CA LEU A 8 61.58 17.08 49.10
C LEU A 8 60.77 18.11 49.91
N LYS A 9 59.95 17.62 50.87
CA LYS A 9 59.12 18.46 51.74
C LYS A 9 59.97 19.38 52.62
N ALA A 10 61.04 18.86 53.23
CA ALA A 10 61.95 19.65 54.04
C ALA A 10 62.69 20.72 53.20
N SER A 11 62.99 20.43 51.94
CA SER A 11 63.62 21.39 51.02
C SER A 11 62.68 22.54 50.67
N ALA A 12 61.41 22.24 50.38
CA ALA A 12 60.38 23.24 50.16
C ALA A 12 60.14 24.12 51.42
N GLU A 13 60.11 23.50 52.61
CA GLU A 13 59.95 24.21 53.89
C GLU A 13 61.12 25.15 54.16
N ARG A 14 62.37 24.68 54.01
CA ARG A 14 63.57 25.52 54.20
C ARG A 14 63.53 26.76 53.32
N LEU A 15 63.11 26.62 52.07
CA LEU A 15 62.97 27.74 51.13
C LEU A 15 61.93 28.74 51.63
N GLY A 16 60.73 28.26 51.99
CA GLY A 16 59.64 29.11 52.51
C GLY A 16 60.03 29.86 53.80
N VAL A 17 60.72 29.20 54.74
CA VAL A 17 61.19 29.80 55.99
C VAL A 17 62.30 30.83 55.72
N ALA A 18 63.26 30.52 54.86
CA ALA A 18 64.40 31.40 54.57
C ALA A 18 63.96 32.74 53.97
N VAL A 19 62.93 32.75 53.14
CA VAL A 19 62.37 33.98 52.54
C VAL A 19 61.26 34.61 53.39
N GLY A 20 60.93 34.03 54.55
CA GLY A 20 59.86 34.52 55.42
C GLY A 20 58.48 34.53 54.74
N TYR A 21 58.22 33.54 53.88
CA TYR A 21 57.02 33.52 53.03
C TYR A 21 55.72 33.52 53.85
N ARG A 22 54.72 34.26 53.38
CA ARG A 22 53.39 34.36 54.00
C ARG A 22 52.31 34.22 52.94
N GLY A 23 51.49 33.18 53.05
CA GLY A 23 50.43 32.86 52.11
C GLY A 23 50.46 31.38 51.74
N ALA A 24 49.80 31.03 50.63
CA ALA A 24 49.89 29.73 50.01
C ALA A 24 50.90 29.80 48.85
N ALA A 25 51.84 28.86 48.80
CA ALA A 25 52.77 28.71 47.68
C ALA A 25 52.97 27.24 47.36
N THR A 26 53.34 26.97 46.11
CA THR A 26 53.75 25.65 45.62
C THR A 26 55.21 25.73 45.18
N VAL A 27 56.05 24.86 45.75
CA VAL A 27 57.45 24.72 45.32
C VAL A 27 57.50 23.55 44.36
N GLU A 28 57.89 23.81 43.11
CA GLU A 28 57.84 22.83 42.04
C GLU A 28 59.22 22.23 41.78
N PHE A 29 59.24 20.92 41.53
CA PHE A 29 60.45 20.16 41.28
C PHE A 29 60.24 19.25 40.08
N LEU A 30 61.31 19.05 39.29
CA LEU A 30 61.37 18.00 38.28
C LEU A 30 62.05 16.78 38.87
N TYR A 31 61.42 15.61 38.80
CA TYR A 31 61.97 14.36 39.31
C TYR A 31 62.38 13.43 38.17
N HIS A 32 63.64 12.95 38.19
CA HIS A 32 64.13 11.93 37.27
C HIS A 32 64.14 10.55 37.98
N PRO A 33 63.24 9.61 37.61
CA PRO A 33 63.11 8.34 38.33
C PRO A 33 64.36 7.43 38.25
N GLY A 34 65.07 7.45 37.12
CA GLY A 34 66.26 6.62 36.89
C GLY A 34 67.41 6.99 37.82
N ASP A 35 67.69 8.29 37.96
CA ASP A 35 68.79 8.80 38.79
C ASP A 35 68.35 9.13 40.22
N LYS A 36 67.05 8.99 40.53
CA LYS A 36 66.44 9.32 41.82
C LYS A 36 66.71 10.78 42.27
N LEU A 37 66.85 11.68 41.30
CA LEU A 37 67.21 13.09 41.51
C LEU A 37 65.99 14.00 41.32
N PHE A 38 65.80 14.96 42.21
CA PHE A 38 64.86 16.07 42.02
C PHE A 38 65.62 17.39 41.84
N ALA A 39 65.25 18.18 40.83
CA ALA A 39 65.77 19.51 40.56
C ALA A 39 64.69 20.55 40.85
N PHE A 40 65.05 21.64 41.51
CA PHE A 40 64.14 22.77 41.71
C PHE A 40 63.78 23.42 40.37
N LEU A 41 62.50 23.71 40.16
CA LEU A 41 62.00 24.45 39.01
C LEU A 41 61.68 25.90 39.41
N GLU A 42 60.64 26.09 40.21
CA GLU A 42 60.16 27.41 40.59
C GLU A 42 59.34 27.41 41.90
N VAL A 43 58.94 28.60 42.36
CA VAL A 43 57.97 28.78 43.44
C VAL A 43 56.78 29.59 42.92
N ASN A 44 55.63 28.95 42.79
CA ASN A 44 54.38 29.62 42.51
C ASN A 44 53.84 30.23 43.80
N THR A 45 53.95 31.56 43.92
CA THR A 45 53.59 32.34 45.13
C THR A 45 52.08 32.64 45.22
N ARG A 46 51.27 31.66 44.83
CA ARG A 46 49.80 31.70 44.82
C ARG A 46 49.25 30.32 45.15
N LEU A 47 47.98 30.27 45.52
CA LEU A 47 47.24 29.01 45.60
C LEU A 47 47.11 28.44 44.18
N GLN A 48 47.52 27.18 43.99
CA GLN A 48 47.35 26.50 42.71
C GLN A 48 45.90 26.05 42.53
N VAL A 49 45.45 25.96 41.28
CA VAL A 49 44.05 25.61 40.97
C VAL A 49 43.72 24.17 41.40
N GLU A 50 44.71 23.28 41.35
CA GLU A 50 44.69 21.87 41.77
C GLU A 50 44.88 21.64 43.29
N HIS A 51 44.84 22.71 44.11
CA HIS A 51 44.89 22.58 45.57
C HIS A 51 43.85 21.62 46.19
N PRO A 52 42.63 21.39 45.61
CA PRO A 52 41.68 20.44 46.17
C PRO A 52 42.21 19.02 46.29
N ILE A 53 43.19 18.61 45.47
CA ILE A 53 43.87 17.31 45.62
C ILE A 53 44.51 17.20 47.01
N THR A 54 45.25 18.25 47.40
CA THR A 54 45.90 18.32 48.72
C THR A 54 44.86 18.38 49.83
N GLU A 55 43.80 19.17 49.67
CA GLU A 55 42.73 19.24 50.67
C GLU A 55 42.02 17.90 50.86
N CYS A 56 41.77 17.14 49.80
CA CYS A 56 41.11 15.84 49.85
C CYS A 56 41.93 14.79 50.61
N VAL A 57 43.26 14.75 50.42
CA VAL A 57 44.11 13.76 51.11
C VAL A 57 44.51 14.19 52.52
N THR A 58 44.49 15.49 52.83
CA THR A 58 44.88 16.01 54.16
C THR A 58 43.70 16.33 55.06
N GLY A 59 42.51 16.56 54.50
CA GLY A 59 41.37 17.16 55.19
C GLY A 59 41.62 18.61 55.63
N PHE A 60 42.68 19.26 55.12
CA PHE A 60 43.07 20.60 55.52
C PHE A 60 42.60 21.64 54.49
N ASP A 61 41.79 22.59 54.95
CA ASP A 61 41.25 23.68 54.14
C ASP A 61 42.30 24.78 53.94
N LEU A 62 42.90 24.79 52.74
CA LEU A 62 43.99 25.68 52.35
C LEU A 62 43.50 27.11 52.15
N VAL A 63 42.28 27.30 51.65
CA VAL A 63 41.68 28.64 51.45
C VAL A 63 41.46 29.32 52.80
N LYS A 64 40.89 28.61 53.77
CA LYS A 64 40.71 29.08 55.15
C LYS A 64 42.05 29.38 55.82
N ALA A 65 43.06 28.54 55.60
CA ALA A 65 44.41 28.77 56.12
C ALA A 65 45.04 30.04 55.54
N GLN A 66 44.90 30.27 54.23
CA GLN A 66 45.39 31.47 53.56
C GLN A 66 44.75 32.74 54.14
N LEU A 67 43.43 32.75 54.35
CA LEU A 67 42.72 33.87 54.99
C LEU A 67 43.20 34.12 56.43
N ARG A 68 43.47 33.05 57.20
CA ARG A 68 44.01 33.17 58.56
C ARG A 68 45.41 33.80 58.57
N VAL A 69 46.30 33.33 57.69
CA VAL A 69 47.66 33.88 57.55
C VAL A 69 47.63 35.33 57.08
N ALA A 70 46.77 35.65 56.11
CA ALA A 70 46.54 37.03 55.66
C ALA A 70 46.03 37.95 56.78
N SER A 71 45.24 37.40 57.72
CA SER A 71 44.78 38.11 58.92
C SER A 71 45.86 38.25 60.02
N GLY A 72 47.12 37.92 59.73
CA GLY A 72 48.24 38.01 60.66
C GLY A 72 48.30 36.88 61.70
N ARG A 73 47.44 35.87 61.61
CA ARG A 73 47.48 34.70 62.50
C ARG A 73 48.53 33.69 62.02
N ARG A 74 49.06 32.89 62.95
CA ARG A 74 50.00 31.80 62.64
C ARG A 74 49.24 30.50 62.35
N LEU A 75 49.88 29.60 61.60
CA LEU A 75 49.45 28.21 61.51
C LEU A 75 49.79 27.52 62.84
N GLU A 76 48.81 26.88 63.48
CA GLU A 76 48.94 26.21 64.76
C GLU A 76 48.73 24.70 64.59
N GLY A 77 49.43 23.89 65.39
CA GLY A 77 49.34 22.44 65.34
C GLY A 77 50.46 21.78 64.52
N ARG A 78 50.36 20.46 64.35
CA ARG A 78 51.30 19.67 63.52
C ARG A 78 50.89 19.77 62.05
N PRO A 79 51.83 19.65 61.09
CA PRO A 79 51.49 19.51 59.68
C PRO A 79 50.46 18.39 59.47
N PRO A 80 49.47 18.59 58.59
CA PRO A 80 48.47 17.56 58.32
C PRO A 80 49.13 16.34 57.66
N VAL A 81 48.56 15.15 57.92
CA VAL A 81 49.06 13.88 57.38
C VAL A 81 48.25 13.53 56.14
N GLU A 82 48.92 13.15 55.05
CA GLU A 82 48.24 12.67 53.86
C GLU A 82 47.66 11.26 54.09
N ARG A 83 46.39 11.07 53.72
CA ARG A 83 45.67 9.80 53.77
C ARG A 83 45.01 9.53 52.43
N GLY A 84 45.01 8.27 52.03
CA GLY A 84 44.41 7.84 50.76
C GLY A 84 45.11 8.41 49.54
N HIS A 85 44.36 8.54 48.45
CA HIS A 85 44.82 9.11 47.19
C HIS A 85 43.73 9.97 46.58
N ALA A 86 44.09 11.05 45.90
CA ALA A 86 43.17 11.87 45.14
C ALA A 86 43.69 12.12 43.73
N VAL A 87 42.80 12.08 42.74
CA VAL A 87 43.09 12.39 41.34
C VAL A 87 42.09 13.41 40.86
N GLU A 88 42.56 14.46 40.18
CA GLU A 88 41.74 15.52 39.58
C GLU A 88 41.75 15.37 38.06
N ALA A 89 40.58 15.53 37.44
CA ALA A 89 40.43 15.80 36.02
C ALA A 89 39.91 17.23 35.81
N ARG A 90 40.55 17.96 34.90
CA ARG A 90 40.04 19.25 34.43
C ARG A 90 39.17 19.03 33.21
N LEU A 91 37.90 19.41 33.33
CA LEU A 91 36.95 19.43 32.24
C LEU A 91 36.98 20.80 31.59
N ASN A 92 37.42 20.86 30.33
CA ASN A 92 37.60 22.09 29.57
C ASN A 92 36.72 22.12 28.32
N ALA A 93 36.34 23.32 27.91
CA ALA A 93 35.72 23.63 26.62
C ALA A 93 36.80 23.70 25.53
N GLU A 94 37.33 22.55 25.15
CA GLU A 94 38.40 22.37 24.15
C GLU A 94 38.03 21.25 23.20
N ASP A 95 38.52 21.31 21.95
CA ASP A 95 38.30 20.29 20.93
C ASP A 95 39.58 19.45 20.71
N PRO A 96 39.71 18.24 21.29
CA PRO A 96 40.90 17.40 21.14
C PRO A 96 41.18 16.97 19.68
N ASP A 97 40.15 16.91 18.84
CA ASP A 97 40.26 16.58 17.41
C ASP A 97 40.80 17.78 16.59
N ARG A 98 40.89 18.98 17.19
CA ARG A 98 41.46 20.21 16.61
C ARG A 98 42.57 20.77 17.49
N ASP A 99 43.48 19.91 17.93
CA ASP A 99 44.64 20.28 18.76
C ASP A 99 44.30 21.11 20.00
N PHE A 100 43.23 20.72 20.70
CA PHE A 100 42.75 21.37 21.93
C PHE A 100 42.40 22.85 21.73
N ALA A 101 42.01 23.23 20.52
CA ALA A 101 41.51 24.57 20.24
C ALA A 101 40.38 24.94 21.23
N PRO A 102 40.41 26.15 21.83
CA PRO A 102 39.33 26.62 22.69
C PRO A 102 37.98 26.60 21.98
N SER A 103 36.95 26.18 22.70
CA SER A 103 35.60 25.94 22.19
C SER A 103 34.56 26.76 22.98
N PRO A 104 34.63 28.10 22.93
CA PRO A 104 33.71 28.96 23.66
C PRO A 104 32.27 28.82 23.13
N GLY A 105 31.28 29.04 23.99
CA GLY A 105 29.88 28.93 23.62
C GLY A 105 28.95 28.88 24.82
N ARG A 106 27.64 28.89 24.54
CA ARG A 106 26.61 28.77 25.57
C ARG A 106 26.49 27.32 26.02
N ILE A 107 26.44 27.09 27.32
CA ILE A 107 26.24 25.76 27.91
C ILE A 107 24.75 25.43 27.83
N ALA A 108 24.37 24.57 26.87
CA ALA A 108 22.99 24.11 26.71
C ALA A 108 22.60 23.05 27.74
N ARG A 109 23.58 22.24 28.20
CA ARG A 109 23.37 21.19 29.19
C ARG A 109 24.59 21.05 30.09
N LEU A 110 24.39 20.96 31.40
CA LEU A 110 25.45 20.68 32.37
C LEU A 110 24.95 19.80 33.52
N ASP A 111 25.23 18.49 33.45
CA ASP A 111 25.02 17.55 34.55
C ASP A 111 26.39 17.12 35.10
N LEU A 112 26.72 17.56 36.32
CA LEU A 112 27.98 17.22 37.00
C LEU A 112 27.81 15.98 37.91
N PRO A 113 28.87 15.19 38.10
CA PRO A 113 28.79 13.95 38.86
C PRO A 113 28.74 14.22 40.37
N ALA A 114 28.12 13.29 41.10
CA ALA A 114 28.06 13.32 42.57
C ALA A 114 28.21 11.90 43.14
N GLY A 115 28.65 11.79 44.39
CA GLY A 115 28.73 10.52 45.11
C GLY A 115 29.88 10.45 46.11
N PRO A 116 30.00 9.32 46.83
CA PRO A 116 31.06 9.13 47.82
C PRO A 116 32.45 9.27 47.22
N GLY A 117 33.27 10.12 47.82
CA GLY A 117 34.64 10.38 47.37
C GLY A 117 34.74 11.21 46.10
N ILE A 118 33.65 11.80 45.59
CA ILE A 118 33.68 12.75 44.47
C ILE A 118 33.47 14.17 45.00
N ARG A 119 34.36 15.08 44.61
CA ARG A 119 34.24 16.53 44.80
C ARG A 119 34.27 17.18 43.42
N VAL A 120 33.37 18.14 43.18
CA VAL A 120 33.35 18.92 41.94
C VAL A 120 33.38 20.40 42.29
N ASP A 121 34.37 21.11 41.76
CA ASP A 121 34.50 22.55 41.89
C ASP A 121 34.27 23.16 40.50
N THR A 122 33.24 23.99 40.33
CA THR A 122 32.88 24.63 39.05
C THR A 122 32.53 26.11 39.25
N GLY A 123 32.74 26.93 38.23
CA GLY A 123 32.41 28.36 38.21
C GLY A 123 31.30 28.75 37.23
N VAL A 124 30.69 27.78 36.55
CA VAL A 124 29.67 27.98 35.52
C VAL A 124 28.45 27.11 35.78
N SER A 125 27.29 27.52 35.27
CA SER A 125 26.02 26.80 35.34
C SER A 125 25.43 26.57 33.94
N GLU A 126 24.45 25.69 33.84
CA GLU A 126 23.65 25.55 32.62
C GLU A 126 23.03 26.91 32.24
N GLY A 127 23.14 27.29 30.97
CA GLY A 127 22.70 28.57 30.43
C GLY A 127 23.77 29.67 30.39
N ASP A 128 24.88 29.52 31.12
CA ASP A 128 26.01 30.45 31.06
C ASP A 128 26.77 30.33 29.73
N THR A 129 27.50 31.38 29.37
CA THR A 129 28.35 31.40 28.18
C THR A 129 29.82 31.35 28.59
N ILE A 130 30.57 30.41 28.03
CA ILE A 130 32.03 30.35 28.15
C ILE A 130 32.63 31.37 27.17
N PRO A 131 33.24 32.46 27.66
CA PRO A 131 33.81 33.50 26.81
C PRO A 131 35.11 33.02 26.15
N ALA A 132 35.43 33.59 24.98
CA ALA A 132 36.67 33.27 24.26
C ALA A 132 37.93 33.87 24.93
N ASP A 133 37.78 34.92 25.72
CA ASP A 133 38.88 35.71 26.30
C ASP A 133 39.40 35.16 27.65
N PHE A 134 38.78 34.12 28.20
CA PHE A 134 39.12 33.55 29.52
C PHE A 134 39.47 32.05 29.43
N ASP A 135 39.85 31.47 30.56
CA ASP A 135 40.16 30.05 30.71
C ASP A 135 38.98 29.17 30.22
N SER A 136 39.29 28.12 29.47
CA SER A 136 38.34 27.15 28.91
C SER A 136 37.74 26.22 29.98
N MET A 137 38.23 26.27 31.22
CA MET A 137 37.84 25.37 32.30
C MET A 137 36.37 25.49 32.71
N ILE A 138 35.66 24.37 32.64
CA ILE A 138 34.25 24.21 33.05
C ILE A 138 34.18 23.75 34.51
N ALA A 139 34.94 22.71 34.85
CA ALA A 139 34.92 22.11 36.18
C ALA A 139 36.20 21.34 36.49
N LYS A 140 36.50 21.24 37.78
CA LYS A 140 37.48 20.29 38.33
C LYS A 140 36.71 19.15 38.97
N ILE A 141 36.96 17.93 38.51
CA ILE A 141 36.32 16.72 39.02
C ILE A 141 37.39 15.94 39.77
N ILE A 142 37.27 15.89 41.10
CA ILE A 142 38.25 15.29 42.00
C ILE A 142 37.67 14.01 42.59
N ALA A 143 38.40 12.92 42.46
CA ALA A 143 38.06 11.64 43.08
C ALA A 143 39.08 11.25 44.14
N TYR A 144 38.59 10.94 45.33
CA TYR A 144 39.34 10.40 46.46
C TYR A 144 39.11 8.89 46.60
N GLY A 145 40.14 8.13 46.93
CA GLY A 145 40.11 6.69 47.23
C GLY A 145 41.05 6.32 48.38
N ARG A 146 40.93 5.10 48.91
CA ARG A 146 41.90 4.58 49.91
C ARG A 146 43.28 4.37 49.29
N ASP A 147 43.31 4.11 48.00
CA ASP A 147 44.48 3.98 47.16
C ASP A 147 44.20 4.61 45.78
N ARG A 148 45.22 4.55 44.92
CA ARG A 148 45.18 5.13 43.58
C ARG A 148 44.19 4.44 42.66
N GLU A 149 44.05 3.13 42.78
CA GLU A 149 43.12 2.33 41.96
C GLU A 149 41.67 2.71 42.26
N GLU A 150 41.30 2.82 43.54
CA GLU A 150 39.96 3.25 43.95
C GLU A 150 39.67 4.70 43.49
N ALA A 151 40.65 5.60 43.59
CA ALA A 151 40.51 6.99 43.14
C ALA A 151 40.30 7.07 41.62
N LEU A 152 41.11 6.35 40.83
CA LEU A 152 40.97 6.30 39.37
C LEU A 152 39.65 5.67 38.92
N GLY A 153 39.23 4.56 39.55
CA GLY A 153 37.96 3.91 39.25
C GLY A 153 36.75 4.83 39.53
N ARG A 154 36.81 5.59 40.63
CA ARG A 154 35.82 6.63 40.95
C ARG A 154 35.83 7.77 39.94
N LEU A 155 37.01 8.26 39.56
CA LEU A 155 37.15 9.34 38.59
C LEU A 155 36.61 8.95 37.21
N ARG A 156 36.94 7.74 36.73
CA ARG A 156 36.43 7.21 35.45
C ARG A 156 34.90 7.19 35.45
N ARG A 157 34.29 6.68 36.51
CA ARG A 157 32.83 6.67 36.65
C ARG A 157 32.25 8.09 36.70
N ALA A 158 32.86 8.99 37.47
CA ALA A 158 32.41 10.38 37.58
C ALA A 158 32.44 11.08 36.21
N MET A 159 33.57 10.99 35.49
CA MET A 159 33.72 11.53 34.14
C MET A 159 32.70 10.94 33.15
N ALA A 160 32.42 9.64 33.22
CA ALA A 160 31.45 8.97 32.35
C ALA A 160 29.98 9.38 32.65
N GLN A 161 29.71 9.83 33.88
CA GLN A 161 28.38 10.32 34.31
C GLN A 161 28.19 11.82 34.02
N THR A 162 29.28 12.59 33.90
CA THR A 162 29.22 14.00 33.50
C THR A 162 28.60 14.16 32.12
N ARG A 163 27.65 15.08 31.94
CA ARG A 163 27.09 15.44 30.61
C ARG A 163 27.25 16.93 30.39
N VAL A 164 27.84 17.31 29.27
CA VAL A 164 28.02 18.71 28.89
C VAL A 164 27.72 18.88 27.41
N ILE A 165 26.88 19.85 27.09
CA ILE A 165 26.71 20.33 25.71
C ILE A 165 27.00 21.82 25.68
N ILE A 166 27.92 22.20 24.81
CA ILE A 166 28.22 23.59 24.47
C ILE A 166 27.68 23.83 23.06
N GLU A 167 26.83 24.84 22.89
CA GLU A 167 26.30 25.22 21.57
C GLU A 167 27.47 25.56 20.63
N GLY A 168 27.64 24.76 19.58
CA GLY A 168 28.72 24.93 18.60
C GLY A 168 30.13 24.55 19.08
N GLY A 169 30.27 24.10 20.33
CA GLY A 169 31.55 23.77 20.96
C GLY A 169 31.76 22.28 21.26
N ALA A 170 32.95 21.94 21.77
CA ALA A 170 33.36 20.62 22.21
C ALA A 170 33.98 20.66 23.62
N THR A 171 34.21 19.49 24.22
CA THR A 171 34.91 19.37 25.51
C THR A 171 36.01 18.32 25.44
N ASN A 172 37.00 18.44 26.32
CA ASN A 172 38.08 17.46 26.46
C ASN A 172 37.65 16.15 27.17
N LYS A 173 36.35 15.98 27.49
CA LYS A 173 35.82 14.86 28.28
C LYS A 173 36.21 13.49 27.71
N SER A 174 36.02 13.27 26.41
CA SER A 174 36.33 12.00 25.75
C SER A 174 37.82 11.68 25.85
N PHE A 175 38.68 12.68 25.64
CA PHE A 175 40.12 12.57 25.79
C PHE A 175 40.52 12.20 27.24
N VAL A 176 39.90 12.82 28.25
CA VAL A 176 40.17 12.48 29.66
C VAL A 176 39.74 11.05 29.99
N LEU A 177 38.62 10.57 29.47
CA LEU A 177 38.19 9.18 29.66
C LEU A 177 39.20 8.20 29.06
N ASP A 178 39.66 8.45 27.84
CA ASP A 178 40.69 7.65 27.17
C ASP A 178 42.03 7.67 27.92
N LEU A 179 42.40 8.83 28.47
CA LEU A 179 43.61 9.03 29.28
C LEU A 179 43.56 8.15 30.53
N LEU A 180 42.45 8.16 31.26
CA LEU A 180 42.28 7.37 32.48
C LEU A 180 42.37 5.85 32.20
N ASP A 181 42.16 5.41 30.96
CA ASP A 181 42.23 4.00 30.54
C ASP A 181 43.63 3.58 30.06
N GLN A 182 44.61 4.49 29.98
CA GLN A 182 45.97 4.14 29.53
C GLN A 182 46.77 3.42 30.61
N PRO A 183 47.50 2.33 30.26
CA PRO A 183 48.39 1.64 31.19
C PRO A 183 49.39 2.59 31.88
N GLU A 184 49.95 3.54 31.14
CA GLU A 184 50.95 4.48 31.67
C GLU A 184 50.36 5.43 32.73
N VAL A 185 49.06 5.74 32.60
CA VAL A 185 48.31 6.49 33.61
C VAL A 185 47.92 5.59 34.77
N ILE A 186 47.51 4.34 34.56
CA ILE A 186 47.12 3.40 35.63
C ILE A 186 48.32 2.97 36.48
N ASP A 187 49.48 2.76 35.86
CA ASP A 187 50.71 2.28 36.51
C ASP A 187 51.60 3.42 37.02
N ALA A 188 51.21 4.69 36.76
CA ALA A 188 51.95 5.90 37.12
C ALA A 188 53.36 5.98 36.50
N THR A 189 53.49 5.58 35.23
CA THR A 189 54.75 5.59 34.46
C THR A 189 54.83 6.70 33.41
N ALA A 190 53.75 7.48 33.23
CA ALA A 190 53.74 8.62 32.31
C ALA A 190 54.73 9.74 32.72
N ASP A 191 55.54 10.19 31.77
CA ASP A 191 56.42 11.35 31.90
C ASP A 191 55.79 12.64 31.32
N THR A 192 56.45 13.79 31.49
CA THR A 192 55.91 15.10 31.10
C THR A 192 55.74 15.28 29.59
N GLY A 193 56.42 14.47 28.75
CA GLY A 193 56.29 14.49 27.29
C GLY A 193 55.50 13.30 26.73
N TRP A 194 54.87 12.50 27.59
CA TRP A 194 54.22 11.26 27.18
C TRP A 194 52.99 11.50 26.32
N ILE A 195 52.15 12.51 26.64
CA ILE A 195 50.94 12.82 25.85
C ILE A 195 51.31 13.20 24.41
N ASP A 196 52.29 14.10 24.23
CA ASP A 196 52.72 14.56 22.91
C ASP A 196 53.26 13.41 22.07
N ARG A 197 54.08 12.54 22.69
CA ARG A 197 54.64 11.35 22.05
C ARG A 197 53.57 10.36 21.61
N VAL A 198 52.64 10.04 22.52
CA VAL A 198 51.56 9.08 22.26
C VAL A 198 50.56 9.60 21.23
N ARG A 199 50.24 10.89 21.22
CA ARG A 199 49.43 11.50 20.15
C ARG A 199 50.16 11.48 18.81
N GLY A 200 51.48 11.73 18.79
CA GLY A 200 52.30 11.60 17.58
C GLY A 200 52.35 10.17 16.99
N GLU A 201 52.10 9.16 17.81
CA GLU A 201 51.95 7.75 17.42
C GLU A 201 50.50 7.40 16.97
N GLY A 202 49.56 8.36 16.98
CA GLY A 202 48.16 8.16 16.61
C GLY A 202 47.29 7.52 17.71
N ARG A 203 47.79 7.41 18.95
CA ARG A 203 47.02 6.98 20.13
C ARG A 203 46.26 8.17 20.75
N LEU A 204 45.37 7.92 21.73
CA LEU A 204 44.51 8.93 22.38
C LEU A 204 43.51 9.63 21.43
N VAL A 205 43.17 8.98 20.31
CA VAL A 205 42.09 9.37 19.40
C VAL A 205 41.11 8.19 19.28
N SER A 206 40.01 8.24 20.03
CA SER A 206 39.01 7.16 19.99
C SER A 206 38.13 7.25 18.75
N HIS A 207 38.16 6.21 17.91
CA HIS A 207 37.26 6.00 16.76
C HIS A 207 36.11 5.03 17.08
N ARG A 208 35.99 4.61 18.34
CA ARG A 208 34.89 3.76 18.80
C ARG A 208 33.57 4.43 18.47
N HIS A 209 32.57 3.63 18.07
CA HIS A 209 31.21 4.10 17.80
C HIS A 209 31.05 5.12 16.65
N SER A 210 32.08 5.37 15.83
CA SER A 210 31.99 6.31 14.68
C SER A 210 30.81 5.99 13.75
N GLY A 211 30.53 4.70 13.49
CA GLY A 211 29.38 4.27 12.70
C GLY A 211 28.03 4.57 13.36
N VAL A 212 27.93 4.35 14.67
CA VAL A 212 26.73 4.66 15.48
C VAL A 212 26.50 6.18 15.54
N ALA A 213 27.57 6.97 15.70
CA ALA A 213 27.51 8.41 15.72
C ALA A 213 27.06 9.00 14.36
N LEU A 214 27.57 8.46 13.24
CA LEU A 214 27.10 8.81 11.91
C LEU A 214 25.62 8.45 11.71
N ALA A 215 25.18 7.28 12.20
CA ALA A 215 23.78 6.89 12.11
C ALA A 215 22.87 7.84 12.91
N ALA A 216 23.25 8.19 14.14
CA ALA A 216 22.51 9.15 14.96
C ALA A 216 22.48 10.56 14.31
N ALA A 217 23.61 11.04 13.79
CA ALA A 217 23.67 12.33 13.10
C ALA A 217 22.82 12.36 11.83
N ALA A 218 22.80 11.26 11.07
CA ALA A 218 21.96 11.12 9.88
C ALA A 218 20.47 11.10 10.23
N ILE A 219 20.08 10.42 11.32
CA ILE A 219 18.69 10.41 11.80
C ILE A 219 18.26 11.81 12.23
N GLU A 220 19.08 12.54 12.99
CA GLU A 220 18.79 13.94 13.37
C GLU A 220 18.60 14.83 12.13
N ALA A 221 19.47 14.67 11.12
CA ALA A 221 19.34 15.41 9.86
C ALA A 221 18.06 15.09 9.08
N TYR A 222 17.70 13.81 9.03
CA TYR A 222 16.46 13.36 8.42
C TYR A 222 15.23 13.91 9.16
N GLU A 223 15.22 13.87 10.50
CA GLU A 223 14.10 14.37 11.32
C GLU A 223 13.90 15.89 11.16
N GLU A 224 14.98 16.65 11.00
CA GLU A 224 14.91 18.09 10.72
C GLU A 224 14.30 18.39 9.35
N GLU A 225 14.70 17.65 8.30
CA GLU A 225 14.12 17.76 6.95
C GLU A 225 12.62 17.40 6.96
N GLU A 226 12.26 16.31 7.65
CA GLU A 226 10.86 15.89 7.82
C GLU A 226 10.03 16.95 8.58
N SER A 227 10.59 17.56 9.62
CA SER A 227 9.94 18.65 10.36
C SER A 227 9.71 19.89 9.49
N ALA A 228 10.63 20.19 8.57
CA ALA A 228 10.43 21.24 7.57
C ALA A 228 9.29 20.89 6.59
N GLU A 229 9.23 19.65 6.11
CA GLU A 229 8.17 19.17 5.21
C GLU A 229 6.78 19.13 5.89
N ARG A 230 6.72 18.76 7.18
CA ARG A 230 5.49 18.85 7.97
C ARG A 230 5.00 20.29 8.08
N ARG A 231 5.89 21.24 8.40
CA ARG A 231 5.55 22.67 8.41
C ARG A 231 5.08 23.15 7.04
N ARG A 232 5.70 22.69 5.95
CA ARG A 232 5.29 22.98 4.57
C ARG A 232 3.88 22.48 4.28
N LEU A 233 3.56 21.24 4.67
CA LEU A 233 2.21 20.68 4.52
C LEU A 233 1.18 21.57 5.22
N LEU A 234 1.37 21.86 6.50
CA LEU A 234 0.41 22.64 7.29
C LEU A 234 0.25 24.06 6.76
N SER A 235 1.36 24.70 6.37
CA SER A 235 1.34 26.04 5.78
C SER A 235 0.57 26.06 4.44
N THR A 236 0.88 25.14 3.52
CA THR A 236 0.20 25.08 2.21
C THR A 236 -1.25 24.60 2.31
N ALA A 237 -1.54 23.71 3.28
CA ALA A 237 -2.88 23.27 3.61
C ALA A 237 -3.75 24.45 4.07
N SER A 238 -3.23 25.34 4.92
CA SER A 238 -3.96 26.55 5.34
C SER A 238 -4.41 27.43 4.16
N GLY A 239 -3.66 27.41 3.04
CA GLY A 239 -4.02 28.06 1.78
C GLY A 239 -4.96 27.26 0.86
N GLY A 240 -5.51 26.14 1.33
CA GLY A 240 -6.44 25.26 0.62
C GLY A 240 -5.79 24.28 -0.37
N ARG A 241 -4.46 24.23 -0.45
CA ARG A 241 -3.71 23.35 -1.37
C ARG A 241 -2.57 22.64 -0.64
N PRO A 242 -2.86 21.58 0.14
CA PRO A 242 -1.84 20.83 0.87
C PRO A 242 -0.80 20.23 -0.08
N GLN A 243 0.49 20.43 0.23
CA GLN A 243 1.61 19.94 -0.57
C GLN A 243 2.78 19.49 0.30
N VAL A 244 3.46 18.42 -0.14
CA VAL A 244 4.72 17.90 0.42
C VAL A 244 5.69 17.59 -0.71
N GLN A 245 6.99 17.66 -0.43
CA GLN A 245 8.08 17.24 -1.31
C GLN A 245 8.91 16.09 -0.70
N HIS A 246 8.36 15.44 0.34
CA HIS A 246 8.99 14.32 1.03
C HIS A 246 9.43 13.23 0.05
N LYS A 247 10.71 12.85 0.12
CA LYS A 247 11.30 11.76 -0.67
C LYS A 247 12.11 10.87 0.25
N SER A 248 11.63 9.64 0.47
CA SER A 248 12.36 8.62 1.22
C SER A 248 13.76 8.39 0.63
N GLY A 249 14.74 8.16 1.49
CA GLY A 249 16.06 7.66 1.06
C GLY A 249 16.95 8.68 0.39
N ARG A 250 16.64 9.97 0.52
CA ARG A 250 17.50 11.04 0.03
C ARG A 250 18.89 10.89 0.67
N PRO A 251 19.97 10.84 -0.13
CA PRO A 251 21.31 10.74 0.41
C PRO A 251 21.70 12.06 1.09
N LEU A 252 22.29 11.92 2.27
CA LEU A 252 22.87 12.95 3.11
C LEU A 252 24.39 12.80 3.06
N ASP A 253 25.11 13.87 2.76
CA ASP A 253 26.57 13.87 2.81
C ASP A 253 27.01 14.40 4.19
N LEU A 254 27.66 13.54 4.98
CA LEU A 254 28.12 13.84 6.33
C LEU A 254 29.64 13.75 6.40
N LYS A 255 30.28 14.72 7.03
CA LYS A 255 31.71 14.74 7.29
C LYS A 255 31.99 14.39 8.74
N LEU A 256 32.87 13.42 8.96
CA LEU A 256 33.39 13.05 10.28
C LEU A 256 34.92 12.95 10.17
N ARG A 257 35.63 13.75 10.97
CA ARG A 257 37.11 13.78 11.03
C ARG A 257 37.78 13.91 9.65
N GLY A 258 37.24 14.79 8.80
CA GLY A 258 37.76 15.06 7.47
C GLY A 258 37.29 14.10 6.37
N ALA A 259 36.76 12.92 6.72
CA ALA A 259 36.21 11.98 5.74
C ALA A 259 34.72 12.26 5.46
N THR A 260 34.33 12.22 4.18
CA THR A 260 32.92 12.36 3.75
C THR A 260 32.27 10.98 3.60
N TYR A 261 31.11 10.82 4.22
CA TYR A 261 30.25 9.64 4.18
C TYR A 261 28.92 9.99 3.55
N ARG A 262 28.46 9.14 2.64
CA ARG A 262 27.13 9.28 2.06
C ARG A 262 26.17 8.37 2.79
N VAL A 263 25.20 8.94 3.49
CA VAL A 263 24.28 8.22 4.37
C VAL A 263 22.86 8.35 3.84
N ARG A 264 22.09 7.27 3.85
CA ARG A 264 20.64 7.31 3.57
C ARG A 264 19.89 6.85 4.78
N VAL A 265 18.79 7.53 5.06
CA VAL A 265 17.89 7.21 6.18
C VAL A 265 16.50 7.00 5.61
N ALA A 266 15.84 5.96 6.11
CA ALA A 266 14.42 5.71 5.93
C ALA A 266 13.79 5.52 7.31
N ARG A 267 12.79 6.34 7.65
CA ARG A 267 12.01 6.15 8.88
C ARG A 267 10.95 5.08 8.66
N VAL A 268 11.22 3.87 9.13
CA VAL A 268 10.39 2.66 8.93
C VAL A 268 9.41 2.41 10.09
N GLY A 269 9.21 3.39 10.96
CA GLY A 269 8.25 3.38 12.06
C GLY A 269 8.39 4.64 12.92
N ALA A 270 7.63 4.74 14.01
CA ALA A 270 7.66 5.92 14.88
C ALA A 270 9.06 6.21 15.45
N HIS A 271 9.72 5.21 16.03
CA HIS A 271 11.07 5.32 16.60
C HIS A 271 12.10 4.45 15.87
N ARG A 272 11.73 3.93 14.69
CA ARG A 272 12.49 2.91 13.96
C ARG A 272 12.99 3.47 12.63
N PHE A 273 14.28 3.29 12.37
CA PHE A 273 14.97 3.79 11.20
C PHE A 273 15.78 2.68 10.55
N ARG A 274 15.97 2.79 9.24
CA ARG A 274 16.98 2.02 8.50
C ARG A 274 18.00 2.99 7.95
N VAL A 275 19.26 2.76 8.31
CA VAL A 275 20.38 3.63 7.93
C VAL A 275 21.35 2.83 7.08
N SER A 276 21.71 3.37 5.92
CA SER A 276 22.79 2.83 5.07
C SER A 276 23.91 3.84 4.95
N ILE A 277 25.12 3.47 5.35
CA ILE A 277 26.33 4.30 5.27
C ILE A 277 27.19 3.76 4.13
N GLU A 278 27.41 4.60 3.12
CA GLU A 278 28.27 4.33 1.97
C GLU A 278 29.65 4.98 2.24
N SER A 279 30.71 4.18 2.19
CA SER A 279 32.11 4.61 2.31
C SER A 279 32.93 4.00 1.18
N GLY A 280 33.09 4.75 0.08
CA GLY A 280 33.69 4.21 -1.15
C GLY A 280 32.79 3.15 -1.79
N ALA A 281 33.29 1.92 -1.94
CA ALA A 281 32.53 0.79 -2.50
C ALA A 281 31.76 -0.02 -1.44
N ASP A 282 32.04 0.21 -0.14
CA ASP A 282 31.43 -0.53 0.96
C ASP A 282 30.14 0.15 1.41
N VAL A 283 29.06 -0.63 1.50
CA VAL A 283 27.76 -0.18 2.02
C VAL A 283 27.43 -0.99 3.28
N ARG A 284 27.27 -0.29 4.41
CA ARG A 284 26.86 -0.90 5.68
C ARG A 284 25.44 -0.44 6.02
N THR A 285 24.54 -1.40 6.25
CA THR A 285 23.13 -1.11 6.60
C THR A 285 22.82 -1.60 8.01
N ALA A 286 22.09 -0.80 8.78
CA ALA A 286 21.60 -1.18 10.10
C ALA A 286 20.14 -0.77 10.31
N GLY A 287 19.42 -1.61 11.06
CA GLY A 287 18.18 -1.23 11.73
C GLY A 287 18.51 -0.50 13.02
N VAL A 288 17.87 0.65 13.23
CA VAL A 288 18.14 1.55 14.35
C VAL A 288 16.82 1.88 15.05
N ASP A 289 16.74 1.63 16.34
CA ASP A 289 15.67 2.13 17.20
C ASP A 289 16.23 3.30 18.03
N LEU A 290 15.55 4.45 18.01
CA LEU A 290 15.97 5.68 18.69
C LEU A 290 14.89 6.16 19.66
N ASP A 291 15.18 6.07 20.95
CA ASP A 291 14.35 6.57 22.03
C ASP A 291 14.96 7.86 22.61
N ARG A 292 14.25 8.99 22.51
CA ARG A 292 14.68 10.26 23.11
C ARG A 292 14.02 10.45 24.47
N PHE A 293 14.81 10.88 25.46
CA PHE A 293 14.28 11.25 26.78
C PHE A 293 14.06 12.76 26.87
N ASP A 294 14.87 13.55 26.17
CA ASP A 294 14.74 15.00 26.02
C ASP A 294 15.38 15.47 24.69
N HIS A 295 15.58 16.78 24.52
CA HIS A 295 16.19 17.37 23.31
C HIS A 295 17.64 16.93 23.06
N HIS A 296 18.33 16.51 24.11
CA HIS A 296 19.76 16.23 24.11
C HIS A 296 20.08 14.79 24.45
N THR A 297 19.27 14.11 25.26
CA THR A 297 19.57 12.77 25.76
C THR A 297 18.65 11.71 25.18
N GLY A 298 19.22 10.54 24.93
CA GLY A 298 18.47 9.40 24.43
C GLY A 298 19.24 8.09 24.48
N GLN A 299 18.64 7.08 23.88
CA GLN A 299 19.18 5.75 23.72
C GLN A 299 19.02 5.32 22.26
N ILE A 300 20.08 4.75 21.70
CA ILE A 300 20.07 4.18 20.35
C ILE A 300 20.34 2.69 20.44
N VAL A 301 19.54 1.90 19.74
CA VAL A 301 19.74 0.47 19.58
C VAL A 301 20.04 0.19 18.11
N VAL A 302 21.26 -0.25 17.81
CA VAL A 302 21.72 -0.55 16.45
C VAL A 302 21.88 -2.06 16.29
N ASN A 303 21.06 -2.67 15.43
CA ASN A 303 21.02 -4.13 15.22
C ASN A 303 20.95 -4.96 16.52
N GLY A 304 20.31 -4.42 17.56
CA GLY A 304 20.14 -5.05 18.88
C GLY A 304 21.18 -4.65 19.94
N ALA A 305 22.25 -3.95 19.57
CA ALA A 305 23.24 -3.40 20.51
C ALA A 305 22.82 -2.01 20.98
N ARG A 306 22.85 -1.76 22.29
CA ARG A 306 22.30 -0.56 22.93
C ARG A 306 23.41 0.39 23.37
N TYR A 307 23.26 1.67 23.07
CA TYR A 307 24.19 2.75 23.42
C TYR A 307 23.45 3.96 24.02
N ARG A 308 24.12 4.69 24.92
CA ARG A 308 23.65 5.98 25.44
C ARG A 308 24.04 7.09 24.47
N LEU A 309 23.10 7.97 24.15
CA LEU A 309 23.33 9.14 23.30
C LEU A 309 23.20 10.45 24.06
N LEU A 310 24.09 11.38 23.70
CA LEU A 310 23.95 12.80 23.96
C LEU A 310 24.17 13.55 22.64
N THR A 311 23.19 14.32 22.18
CA THR A 311 23.17 15.01 20.88
C THR A 311 22.99 16.52 21.05
N GLY A 312 23.78 17.31 20.33
CA GLY A 312 23.61 18.75 20.21
C GLY A 312 23.74 19.18 18.76
N SER A 313 22.80 19.97 18.25
CA SER A 313 22.84 20.50 16.89
C SER A 313 23.11 22.01 16.92
N TYR A 314 23.99 22.47 16.04
CA TYR A 314 24.30 23.89 15.85
C TYR A 314 24.61 24.17 14.38
N GLY A 315 23.61 24.69 13.66
CA GLY A 315 23.68 24.90 12.21
C GLY A 315 24.04 23.59 11.49
N PRO A 316 25.05 23.56 10.62
CA PRO A 316 25.44 22.34 9.91
C PRO A 316 26.21 21.35 10.80
N ASN A 317 26.62 21.72 12.02
CA ASN A 317 27.40 20.84 12.89
C ASN A 317 26.50 20.10 13.88
N LEU A 318 26.74 18.81 14.03
CA LEU A 318 26.13 17.93 15.02
C LEU A 318 27.22 17.37 15.92
N LEU A 319 27.06 17.59 17.21
CA LEU A 319 27.83 16.95 18.26
C LEU A 319 27.06 15.71 18.70
N VAL A 320 27.67 14.53 18.58
CA VAL A 320 27.08 13.26 18.98
C VAL A 320 28.06 12.55 19.91
N GLU A 321 27.70 12.40 21.19
CA GLU A 321 28.43 11.55 22.13
C GLU A 321 27.73 10.19 22.25
N VAL A 322 28.50 9.12 22.02
CA VAL A 322 28.04 7.72 22.16
C VAL A 322 28.84 7.07 23.29
N ASP A 323 28.17 6.66 24.37
CA ASP A 323 28.78 6.02 25.55
C ASP A 323 30.03 6.74 26.12
N GLY A 324 30.07 8.07 26.04
CA GLY A 324 31.19 8.89 26.53
C GLY A 324 32.21 9.30 25.47
N VAL A 325 32.10 8.80 24.24
CA VAL A 325 32.96 9.18 23.12
C VAL A 325 32.28 10.25 22.28
N THR A 326 32.87 11.44 22.22
CA THR A 326 32.34 12.59 21.48
C THR A 326 32.76 12.54 20.02
N HIS A 327 31.80 12.73 19.12
CA HIS A 327 32.01 12.85 17.68
C HIS A 327 31.42 14.17 17.18
N ARG A 328 32.20 14.87 16.35
CA ARG A 328 31.74 16.06 15.64
C ARG A 328 31.46 15.68 14.19
N VAL A 329 30.18 15.64 13.83
CA VAL A 329 29.71 15.36 12.48
C VAL A 329 29.20 16.65 11.86
N SER A 330 29.76 17.08 10.74
CA SER A 330 29.21 18.22 10.00
C SER A 330 28.41 17.71 8.80
N ARG A 331 27.29 18.38 8.51
CA ARG A 331 26.60 18.21 7.24
C ARG A 331 27.46 18.85 6.19
N ASP A 332 27.93 18.05 5.24
CA ASP A 332 28.56 18.60 4.07
C ASP A 332 27.46 19.12 3.14
N GLU A 333 26.95 20.32 3.44
CA GLU A 333 26.15 21.04 2.46
C GLU A 333 27.02 21.51 1.28
N GLY A 334 28.32 21.18 1.25
CA GLY A 334 29.26 21.51 0.19
C GLY A 334 29.40 23.00 -0.04
N GLY A 335 28.87 23.87 0.84
CA GLY A 335 28.69 25.29 0.61
C GLY A 335 27.67 25.64 -0.48
N VAL A 336 26.72 24.74 -0.76
CA VAL A 336 25.65 24.96 -1.74
C VAL A 336 24.65 25.99 -1.20
N VAL A 337 24.63 27.16 -1.82
CA VAL A 337 23.61 28.19 -1.59
C VAL A 337 22.37 27.80 -2.39
N ARG A 338 21.22 27.71 -1.71
CA ARG A 338 19.93 27.34 -2.30
C ARG A 338 18.98 28.53 -2.39
N SER A 339 18.03 28.46 -3.30
CA SER A 339 17.01 29.50 -3.44
C SER A 339 16.07 29.54 -2.23
N PRO A 340 15.91 30.68 -1.55
CA PRO A 340 15.01 30.78 -0.39
C PRO A 340 13.53 30.79 -0.79
N ALA A 341 13.22 31.08 -2.05
CA ALA A 341 11.87 31.15 -2.61
C ALA A 341 11.91 30.86 -4.13
N PRO A 342 10.77 30.66 -4.80
CA PRO A 342 10.74 30.62 -6.26
C PRO A 342 11.07 32.02 -6.80
N ALA A 343 12.04 32.10 -7.70
CA ALA A 343 12.55 33.38 -8.19
C ALA A 343 13.13 33.28 -9.60
N LEU A 344 13.30 34.42 -10.26
CA LEU A 344 14.08 34.56 -11.48
C LEU A 344 15.51 34.96 -11.10
N VAL A 345 16.53 34.33 -11.69
CA VAL A 345 17.92 34.76 -11.50
C VAL A 345 18.18 36.02 -12.32
N VAL A 346 18.44 37.16 -11.65
CA VAL A 346 18.61 38.47 -12.31
C VAL A 346 20.08 38.77 -12.57
N ALA A 347 20.96 38.39 -11.64
CA ALA A 347 22.40 38.61 -11.79
C ALA A 347 23.21 37.55 -11.04
N ALA A 348 24.34 37.17 -11.64
CA ALA A 348 25.38 36.36 -11.02
C ALA A 348 26.69 37.19 -11.06
N PRO A 349 26.97 38.00 -10.02
CA PRO A 349 28.06 38.98 -10.04
C PRO A 349 29.47 38.37 -9.96
N LEU A 350 29.58 37.03 -9.84
CA LEU A 350 30.82 36.31 -9.64
C LEU A 350 30.98 35.25 -10.72
N GLU A 351 32.20 35.11 -11.25
CA GLU A 351 32.58 34.00 -12.11
C GLU A 351 33.05 32.80 -11.28
N VAL A 352 32.87 31.59 -11.81
CA VAL A 352 33.38 30.36 -11.18
C VAL A 352 34.90 30.47 -11.04
N GLY A 353 35.40 30.24 -9.83
CA GLY A 353 36.80 30.42 -9.43
C GLY A 353 37.08 31.70 -8.65
N ALA A 354 36.15 32.67 -8.61
CA ALA A 354 36.34 33.94 -7.91
C ALA A 354 36.30 33.77 -6.38
N GLU A 355 37.20 34.44 -5.68
CA GLU A 355 37.23 34.52 -4.22
C GLU A 355 36.35 35.67 -3.72
N VAL A 356 35.65 35.44 -2.62
CA VAL A 356 34.73 36.40 -2.01
C VAL A 356 34.90 36.45 -0.50
N GLU A 357 34.82 37.66 0.04
CA GLU A 357 34.78 37.89 1.48
C GLU A 357 33.38 37.63 2.06
N ALA A 358 33.32 37.35 3.35
CA ALA A 358 32.06 37.18 4.07
C ALA A 358 31.18 38.45 3.91
N GLY A 359 29.90 38.27 3.57
CA GLY A 359 28.92 39.34 3.34
C GLY A 359 28.87 39.89 1.91
N ALA A 360 29.80 39.50 1.03
CA ALA A 360 29.81 39.92 -0.37
C ALA A 360 28.61 39.32 -1.16
N PRO A 361 28.02 40.05 -2.12
CA PRO A 361 26.90 39.54 -2.92
C PRO A 361 27.37 38.42 -3.87
N VAL A 362 26.65 37.28 -3.85
CA VAL A 362 26.98 36.09 -4.66
C VAL A 362 25.97 35.81 -5.77
N LEU A 363 24.70 36.20 -5.60
CA LEU A 363 23.64 36.04 -6.60
C LEU A 363 22.50 37.03 -6.32
N VAL A 364 21.79 37.48 -7.35
CA VAL A 364 20.59 38.33 -7.22
C VAL A 364 19.39 37.62 -7.82
N LEU A 365 18.33 37.52 -7.02
CA LEU A 365 17.07 36.86 -7.37
C LEU A 365 15.94 37.88 -7.42
N GLU A 366 15.00 37.75 -8.35
CA GLU A 366 13.75 38.52 -8.37
C GLU A 366 12.58 37.60 -8.02
N SER A 367 11.85 37.97 -6.97
CA SER A 367 10.58 37.35 -6.61
C SER A 367 9.59 38.44 -6.23
N MET A 368 8.34 38.31 -6.68
CA MET A 368 7.29 39.32 -6.45
C MET A 368 7.68 40.76 -6.87
N LYS A 369 8.44 40.91 -7.97
CA LYS A 369 8.99 42.19 -8.46
C LYS A 369 9.96 42.89 -7.49
N MET A 370 10.50 42.14 -6.53
CA MET A 370 11.51 42.61 -5.60
C MET A 370 12.80 41.82 -5.76
N GLU A 371 13.92 42.53 -5.81
CA GLU A 371 15.25 41.92 -5.86
C GLU A 371 15.71 41.53 -4.46
N THR A 372 16.19 40.29 -4.33
CA THR A 372 16.78 39.72 -3.12
C THR A 372 18.23 39.35 -3.44
N VAL A 373 19.17 39.96 -2.72
CA VAL A 373 20.60 39.71 -2.89
C VAL A 373 21.03 38.60 -1.92
N LEU A 374 21.49 37.48 -2.46
CA LEU A 374 22.13 36.42 -1.68
C LEU A 374 23.59 36.80 -1.43
N ARG A 375 24.06 36.62 -0.19
CA ARG A 375 25.40 37.02 0.26
C ARG A 375 26.21 35.81 0.73
N ALA A 376 27.53 35.89 0.56
CA ALA A 376 28.46 34.88 1.06
C ALA A 376 28.42 34.84 2.59
N PRO A 377 28.16 33.67 3.23
CA PRO A 377 28.12 33.57 4.69
C PRO A 377 29.52 33.61 5.35
N PHE A 378 30.57 33.29 4.58
CA PHE A 378 31.97 33.27 5.02
C PHE A 378 32.90 33.55 3.82
N ARG A 379 34.19 33.74 4.09
CA ARG A 379 35.22 33.92 3.04
C ARG A 379 35.39 32.62 2.24
N ALA A 380 35.19 32.66 0.93
CA ALA A 380 35.07 31.47 0.09
C ALA A 380 35.48 31.69 -1.37
N ARG A 381 35.72 30.62 -2.11
CA ARG A 381 35.85 30.58 -3.56
C ARG A 381 34.57 30.02 -4.19
N LEU A 382 34.05 30.65 -5.24
CA LEU A 382 32.91 30.12 -5.99
C LEU A 382 33.36 28.88 -6.80
N LYS A 383 32.90 27.69 -6.42
CA LYS A 383 33.31 26.42 -7.03
C LYS A 383 32.50 26.03 -8.24
N GLU A 384 31.19 26.28 -8.20
CA GLU A 384 30.25 26.03 -9.30
C GLU A 384 29.07 27.00 -9.18
N CYS A 385 28.53 27.45 -10.31
CA CYS A 385 27.25 28.14 -10.39
C CYS A 385 26.34 27.29 -11.28
N THR A 386 25.29 26.70 -10.71
CA THR A 386 24.41 25.74 -11.38
C THR A 386 23.25 26.41 -12.12
N VAL A 387 23.16 27.74 -12.04
CA VAL A 387 22.08 28.55 -12.61
C VAL A 387 22.65 29.66 -13.49
N SER A 388 21.90 30.05 -14.50
CA SER A 388 22.24 31.17 -15.39
C SER A 388 21.28 32.34 -15.18
N VAL A 389 21.74 33.55 -15.50
CA VAL A 389 20.87 34.73 -15.54
C VAL A 389 19.72 34.49 -16.50
N GLY A 390 18.49 34.81 -16.07
CA GLY A 390 17.24 34.54 -16.78
C GLY A 390 16.63 33.17 -16.52
N SER A 391 17.27 32.29 -15.74
CA SER A 391 16.69 31.01 -15.35
C SER A 391 15.70 31.16 -14.19
N GLN A 392 14.59 30.42 -14.25
CA GLN A 392 13.61 30.35 -13.18
C GLN A 392 13.97 29.21 -12.23
N VAL A 393 14.04 29.52 -10.94
CA VAL A 393 14.48 28.61 -9.89
C VAL A 393 13.38 28.41 -8.86
N ASP A 394 13.20 27.16 -8.43
CA ASP A 394 12.24 26.80 -7.38
C ASP A 394 12.84 26.99 -5.98
N THR A 395 11.99 27.02 -4.95
CA THR A 395 12.45 27.03 -3.55
C THR A 395 13.30 25.81 -3.24
N GLY A 396 14.45 26.02 -2.60
CA GLY A 396 15.40 24.97 -2.25
C GLY A 396 16.26 24.49 -3.43
N ALA A 397 16.05 24.99 -4.64
CA ALA A 397 16.89 24.67 -5.79
C ALA A 397 18.35 25.10 -5.53
N PRO A 398 19.34 24.25 -5.83
CA PRO A 398 20.75 24.63 -5.69
C PRO A 398 21.09 25.72 -6.72
N LEU A 399 21.70 26.81 -6.26
CA LEU A 399 22.05 27.96 -7.08
C LEU A 399 23.53 27.98 -7.42
N LEU A 400 24.36 27.90 -6.39
CA LEU A 400 25.82 27.94 -6.50
C LEU A 400 26.46 27.22 -5.33
N ARG A 401 27.75 26.92 -5.43
CA ARG A 401 28.53 26.26 -4.39
C ARG A 401 29.76 27.08 -4.02
N LEU A 402 29.93 27.35 -2.73
CA LEU A 402 31.03 28.10 -2.17
C LEU A 402 32.00 27.17 -1.43
N GLU A 403 33.28 27.25 -1.73
CA GLU A 403 34.34 26.51 -1.06
C GLU A 403 35.05 27.43 -0.06
N PRO A 404 35.02 27.15 1.26
CA PRO A 404 35.64 28.03 2.27
C PRO A 404 37.15 28.23 2.02
N LEU A 405 37.64 29.46 2.18
CA LEU A 405 39.06 29.80 2.12
C LEU A 405 39.58 30.06 3.54
N GLY A 406 40.06 29.02 4.22
CA GLY A 406 40.73 29.06 5.52
C GLY A 406 42.12 28.42 5.42
N GLY A 407 43.13 29.02 6.07
CA GLY A 407 44.57 28.82 5.83
C GLY A 407 45.11 27.40 5.99
N ASP A 408 46.11 27.09 5.15
CA ASP A 408 47.11 26.00 5.07
C ASP A 408 46.87 24.58 5.62
N GLU A 409 45.77 24.26 6.31
CA GLU A 409 45.45 22.87 6.73
C GLU A 409 44.56 22.12 5.72
N ALA A 410 43.93 22.83 4.78
CA ALA A 410 43.02 22.20 3.81
C ALA A 410 43.72 21.35 2.73
N ALA A 411 45.04 21.52 2.55
CA ALA A 411 45.81 20.77 1.55
C ALA A 411 46.23 19.36 2.02
N GLU A 412 46.25 19.08 3.33
CA GLU A 412 46.52 17.73 3.87
C GLU A 412 45.26 16.85 3.99
N ALA A 413 44.07 17.46 3.95
CA ALA A 413 42.78 16.78 4.19
C ALA A 413 42.33 15.81 3.07
N ALA A 414 42.95 15.84 1.88
CA ALA A 414 42.54 15.00 0.75
C ALA A 414 43.07 13.54 0.81
N SER A 415 43.84 13.17 1.84
CA SER A 415 44.39 11.81 1.99
C SER A 415 44.08 11.11 3.32
N ALA A 416 43.17 11.64 4.15
CA ALA A 416 42.77 10.96 5.38
C ALA A 416 41.99 9.67 5.02
N GLY A 417 42.58 8.52 5.31
CA GLY A 417 41.97 7.21 5.08
C GLY A 417 40.60 7.09 5.77
N ALA A 418 39.67 6.37 5.14
CA ALA A 418 38.34 6.14 5.70
C ALA A 418 38.45 5.55 7.12
N VAL A 419 37.80 6.22 8.09
CA VAL A 419 37.75 5.73 9.48
C VAL A 419 37.03 4.39 9.52
N GLU A 420 37.51 3.46 10.35
CA GLU A 420 36.84 2.19 10.58
C GLU A 420 35.43 2.43 11.15
N LEU A 421 34.41 2.06 10.37
CA LEU A 421 33.00 2.23 10.73
C LEU A 421 32.52 1.08 11.61
N ASP A 422 32.72 1.16 12.92
CA ASP A 422 32.16 0.19 13.86
C ASP A 422 30.62 0.28 13.91
N LEU A 423 29.97 -0.52 13.07
CA LEU A 423 28.52 -0.67 12.98
C LEU A 423 28.19 -2.13 13.32
N PRO A 424 27.39 -2.41 14.37
CA PRO A 424 27.06 -3.78 14.78
C PRO A 424 26.46 -4.59 13.62
N ALA A 425 26.92 -5.83 13.43
CA ALA A 425 26.37 -6.71 12.40
C ALA A 425 24.93 -7.13 12.75
N ALA A 426 24.10 -7.29 11.72
CA ALA A 426 22.76 -7.86 11.91
C ALA A 426 22.85 -9.32 12.39
N PRO A 427 21.91 -9.79 13.24
CA PRO A 427 21.92 -11.17 13.71
C PRO A 427 21.79 -12.17 12.55
N ALA A 428 22.69 -13.16 12.50
CA ALA A 428 22.88 -14.06 11.35
C ALA A 428 21.73 -15.07 11.12
N THR A 429 20.94 -15.39 12.15
CA THR A 429 19.80 -16.31 12.02
C THR A 429 18.59 -15.76 12.77
N VAL A 430 17.52 -15.45 12.04
CA VAL A 430 16.24 -15.01 12.59
C VAL A 430 15.20 -16.08 12.24
N PRO A 431 14.46 -16.66 13.23
CA PRO A 431 13.42 -17.65 12.98
C PRO A 431 12.40 -17.17 11.95
N ALA A 432 11.80 -18.08 11.16
CA ALA A 432 10.87 -17.71 10.09
C ALA A 432 9.68 -16.89 10.61
N ARG A 433 9.13 -17.28 11.76
CA ARG A 433 8.08 -16.51 12.46
C ARG A 433 8.47 -15.07 12.78
N GLU A 434 9.68 -14.85 13.28
CA GLU A 434 10.17 -13.51 13.64
C GLU A 434 10.49 -12.69 12.39
N ARG A 435 10.98 -13.32 11.31
CA ARG A 435 11.10 -12.65 9.99
C ARG A 435 9.74 -12.22 9.44
N ALA A 436 8.74 -13.09 9.52
CA ALA A 436 7.38 -12.78 9.05
C ALA A 436 6.77 -11.63 9.83
N ARG A 437 6.92 -11.62 11.17
CA ARG A 437 6.48 -10.51 12.03
C ARG A 437 7.16 -9.18 11.67
N ARG A 438 8.48 -9.17 11.51
CA ARG A 438 9.22 -7.96 11.11
C ARG A 438 8.81 -7.45 9.73
N ALA A 439 8.64 -8.35 8.77
CA ALA A 439 8.20 -7.98 7.42
C ALA A 439 6.74 -7.49 7.42
N GLN A 440 5.88 -8.04 8.28
CA GLN A 440 4.51 -7.55 8.50
C GLN A 440 4.52 -6.14 9.10
N GLU A 441 5.38 -5.87 10.08
CA GLU A 441 5.56 -4.54 10.66
C GLU A 441 6.09 -3.54 9.62
N ASP A 442 7.02 -3.95 8.76
CA ASP A 442 7.49 -3.12 7.64
C ASP A 442 6.34 -2.79 6.66
N LEU A 443 5.45 -3.76 6.36
CA LEU A 443 4.22 -3.51 5.58
C LEU A 443 3.24 -2.60 6.32
N ARG A 444 3.09 -2.75 7.64
CA ARG A 444 2.25 -1.88 8.48
C ARG A 444 2.72 -0.44 8.38
N SER A 445 4.01 -0.20 8.63
CA SER A 445 4.63 1.12 8.53
C SER A 445 4.45 1.71 7.13
N LEU A 446 4.61 0.88 6.10
CA LEU A 446 4.40 1.29 4.73
C LEU A 446 2.98 1.83 4.47
N LEU A 447 1.95 1.08 4.88
CA LEU A 447 0.55 1.49 4.74
C LEU A 447 0.23 2.76 5.54
N LEU A 448 0.94 2.98 6.65
CA LEU A 448 0.84 4.19 7.47
C LEU A 448 1.58 5.41 6.88
N GLY A 449 2.23 5.30 5.72
CA GLY A 449 2.95 6.43 5.11
C GLY A 449 4.33 6.68 5.70
N PHE A 450 4.91 5.69 6.39
CA PHE A 450 6.35 5.66 6.69
C PHE A 450 7.17 5.30 5.46
N ASP A 451 8.46 5.52 5.56
CA ASP A 451 9.39 5.28 4.46
C ASP A 451 9.61 3.79 4.22
N LEU A 452 9.95 3.47 2.98
CA LEU A 452 10.59 2.19 2.67
C LEU A 452 12.10 2.37 2.58
N ASP A 453 12.77 1.29 2.93
CA ASP A 453 14.16 1.08 2.58
C ASP A 453 14.39 1.35 1.07
N PRO A 454 15.31 2.26 0.71
CA PRO A 454 15.56 2.64 -0.68
C PRO A 454 15.97 1.46 -1.58
N GLN A 455 16.53 0.39 -1.00
CA GLN A 455 16.95 -0.80 -1.73
C GLN A 455 15.81 -1.83 -1.90
N SER A 456 14.68 -1.65 -1.21
CA SER A 456 13.65 -2.69 -1.02
C SER A 456 12.24 -2.26 -1.44
N GLU A 457 12.07 -1.13 -2.15
CA GLU A 457 10.75 -0.56 -2.50
C GLU A 457 9.82 -1.53 -3.25
N ARG A 458 10.39 -2.51 -3.98
CA ARG A 458 9.64 -3.58 -4.66
C ARG A 458 9.70 -4.94 -3.96
N ARG A 459 10.58 -5.12 -2.96
CA ARG A 459 10.83 -6.42 -2.30
C ARG A 459 10.05 -6.61 -1.00
N ALA A 460 9.63 -5.55 -0.32
CA ALA A 460 8.99 -5.68 1.01
C ALA A 460 7.80 -6.66 1.03
N LEU A 461 6.93 -6.61 0.01
CA LEU A 461 5.82 -7.56 -0.13
C LEU A 461 6.32 -8.99 -0.45
N ASP A 462 7.29 -9.14 -1.35
CA ASP A 462 7.83 -10.44 -1.73
C ASP A 462 8.55 -11.11 -0.55
N ASP A 463 9.33 -10.33 0.22
CA ASP A 463 10.02 -10.77 1.44
C ASP A 463 9.01 -11.18 2.52
N TYR A 464 7.93 -10.42 2.69
CA TYR A 464 6.84 -10.80 3.57
C TYR A 464 6.17 -12.10 3.11
N LEU A 465 5.80 -12.22 1.83
CA LEU A 465 5.15 -13.43 1.31
C LEU A 465 6.05 -14.67 1.44
N ALA A 466 7.35 -14.53 1.22
CA ALA A 466 8.33 -15.61 1.41
C ALA A 466 8.49 -15.99 2.89
N ALA A 467 8.62 -15.01 3.78
CA ALA A 467 8.73 -15.25 5.22
C ALA A 467 7.43 -15.85 5.79
N ARG A 468 6.29 -15.37 5.33
CA ARG A 468 4.95 -15.87 5.64
C ARG A 468 4.79 -17.33 5.21
N GLN A 469 5.21 -17.68 3.99
CA GLN A 469 5.13 -19.05 3.50
C GLN A 469 5.96 -20.01 4.37
N ALA A 470 7.19 -19.62 4.71
CA ALA A 470 8.04 -20.40 5.61
C ALA A 470 7.42 -20.53 7.03
N ALA A 471 6.84 -19.46 7.57
CA ALA A 471 6.15 -19.51 8.87
C ALA A 471 4.89 -20.40 8.83
N ALA A 472 4.15 -20.38 7.72
CA ALA A 472 2.97 -21.23 7.53
C ALA A 472 3.35 -22.73 7.45
N GLU A 473 4.48 -23.06 6.83
CA GLU A 473 5.05 -24.42 6.81
C GLU A 473 5.44 -24.92 8.22
N GLU A 474 5.83 -24.00 9.12
CA GLU A 474 6.07 -24.27 10.55
C GLU A 474 4.76 -24.30 11.39
N GLY A 475 3.59 -24.17 10.76
CA GLY A 475 2.28 -24.19 11.43
C GLY A 475 1.82 -22.85 12.00
N HIS A 476 2.48 -21.74 11.64
CA HIS A 476 2.16 -20.39 12.10
C HIS A 476 1.60 -19.52 10.97
N ARG A 477 0.27 -19.48 10.84
CA ARG A 477 -0.42 -18.59 9.89
C ARG A 477 -0.68 -17.22 10.54
N PRO A 478 -0.14 -16.10 10.01
CA PRO A 478 -0.26 -14.78 10.63
C PRO A 478 -1.60 -14.08 10.31
N LEU A 479 -2.72 -14.81 10.32
CA LEU A 479 -4.00 -14.25 9.85
C LEU A 479 -4.47 -13.05 10.69
N ALA A 480 -4.25 -13.08 12.02
CA ALA A 480 -4.61 -11.95 12.89
C ALA A 480 -3.84 -10.68 12.51
N ASP A 481 -2.53 -10.79 12.35
CA ASP A 481 -1.65 -9.67 11.98
C ASP A 481 -1.99 -9.12 10.58
N GLU A 482 -2.46 -9.97 9.67
CA GLU A 482 -2.91 -9.57 8.34
C GLU A 482 -4.30 -8.91 8.34
N LEU A 483 -5.20 -9.33 9.23
CA LEU A 483 -6.49 -8.66 9.42
C LEU A 483 -6.29 -7.23 9.91
N ASP A 484 -5.34 -7.01 10.82
CA ASP A 484 -4.98 -5.67 11.29
C ASP A 484 -4.48 -4.76 10.15
N LEU A 485 -3.71 -5.31 9.19
CA LEU A 485 -3.30 -4.57 7.99
C LEU A 485 -4.49 -4.19 7.10
N ILE A 486 -5.46 -5.10 6.96
CA ILE A 486 -6.67 -4.87 6.17
C ILE A 486 -7.56 -3.80 6.82
N ASP A 487 -7.79 -3.89 8.12
CA ASP A 487 -8.59 -2.90 8.86
C ASP A 487 -7.95 -1.52 8.81
N MET A 488 -6.63 -1.43 9.00
CA MET A 488 -5.88 -0.18 8.82
C MET A 488 -6.03 0.40 7.41
N PHE A 489 -5.82 -0.41 6.39
CA PHE A 489 -5.97 0.05 5.01
C PHE A 489 -7.41 0.52 4.74
N ALA A 490 -8.41 -0.19 5.27
CA ALA A 490 -9.80 0.22 5.17
C ALA A 490 -10.02 1.59 5.84
N ASP A 491 -9.56 1.80 7.07
CA ASP A 491 -9.68 3.07 7.80
C ASP A 491 -9.06 4.25 7.01
N LEU A 492 -7.87 4.07 6.44
CA LEU A 492 -7.21 5.09 5.61
C LEU A 492 -7.92 5.30 4.26
N ALA A 493 -8.43 4.22 3.65
CA ALA A 493 -9.21 4.30 2.41
C ALA A 493 -10.52 5.08 2.60
N GLU A 494 -11.15 4.99 3.77
CA GLU A 494 -12.38 5.73 4.10
C GLU A 494 -12.17 7.25 4.11
N LEU A 495 -11.05 7.74 4.62
CA LEU A 495 -10.70 9.16 4.62
C LEU A 495 -10.45 9.75 3.22
N SER A 496 -10.22 8.88 2.25
CA SER A 496 -9.82 9.26 0.91
C SER A 496 -10.88 8.97 -0.15
N ARG A 497 -12.11 8.62 0.28
CA ARG A 497 -13.26 8.49 -0.61
C ARG A 497 -13.57 9.84 -1.26
N ASN A 498 -13.66 9.82 -2.59
CA ASN A 498 -14.01 10.98 -3.42
C ASN A 498 -15.53 11.10 -3.67
N ARG A 499 -16.34 10.37 -2.88
CA ARG A 499 -17.81 10.39 -2.92
C ARG A 499 -18.39 10.28 -1.51
N PRO A 500 -19.59 10.83 -1.27
CA PRO A 500 -20.37 10.55 -0.07
C PRO A 500 -20.70 9.05 0.02
N ALA A 501 -20.71 8.47 1.22
CA ALA A 501 -21.18 7.09 1.39
C ALA A 501 -22.72 7.07 1.31
N VAL A 502 -23.30 6.04 0.70
CA VAL A 502 -24.77 5.82 0.69
C VAL A 502 -25.31 5.67 2.13
N GLU A 503 -24.46 5.23 3.06
CA GLU A 503 -24.74 5.08 4.48
C GLU A 503 -24.78 6.41 5.25
N ASP A 504 -24.35 7.54 4.67
CA ASP A 504 -24.36 8.85 5.32
C ASP A 504 -25.76 9.51 5.30
N GLY A 505 -26.82 8.72 5.11
CA GLY A 505 -28.22 9.17 5.10
C GLY A 505 -28.62 9.78 3.76
N GLY A 506 -29.45 9.08 2.99
CA GLY A 506 -29.98 9.52 1.70
C GLY A 506 -30.95 10.71 1.78
N GLY A 507 -30.45 11.87 2.19
CA GLY A 507 -31.03 13.18 1.92
C GLY A 507 -30.34 13.83 0.72
N GLU A 508 -31.10 14.53 -0.11
CA GLU A 508 -30.71 15.18 -1.38
C GLU A 508 -29.65 16.32 -1.24
N GLY A 509 -28.75 16.31 -0.25
CA GLY A 509 -27.96 17.49 0.13
C GLY A 509 -26.47 17.32 0.47
N HIS A 510 -25.84 16.14 0.33
CA HIS A 510 -24.41 15.99 0.66
C HIS A 510 -23.52 16.13 -0.58
N VAL A 511 -22.99 17.35 -0.77
CA VAL A 511 -22.09 17.72 -1.88
C VAL A 511 -20.63 17.31 -1.62
N HIS A 512 -20.23 17.16 -0.35
CA HIS A 512 -18.82 17.00 0.05
C HIS A 512 -18.41 15.55 0.25
N SER A 513 -17.21 15.22 -0.20
CA SER A 513 -16.59 13.90 -0.04
C SER A 513 -15.73 13.79 1.23
N ALA A 514 -15.46 12.57 1.71
CA ALA A 514 -14.56 12.34 2.84
C ALA A 514 -13.16 12.95 2.62
N ARG A 515 -12.67 12.91 1.37
CA ARG A 515 -11.42 13.56 0.98
C ARG A 515 -11.49 15.08 1.15
N GLU A 516 -12.59 15.72 0.78
CA GLU A 516 -12.77 17.16 1.00
C GLU A 516 -12.80 17.50 2.48
N HIS A 517 -13.52 16.72 3.29
CA HIS A 517 -13.52 16.88 4.75
C HIS A 517 -12.11 16.79 5.35
N PHE A 518 -11.30 15.82 4.91
CA PHE A 518 -9.91 15.71 5.36
C PHE A 518 -9.06 16.92 4.93
N HIS A 519 -9.19 17.37 3.68
CA HIS A 519 -8.46 18.54 3.18
C HIS A 519 -8.88 19.84 3.90
N THR A 520 -10.17 20.00 4.23
CA THR A 520 -10.67 21.12 5.03
C THR A 520 -10.16 21.04 6.46
N TYR A 521 -10.12 19.85 7.06
CA TYR A 521 -9.53 19.64 8.38
C TYR A 521 -8.04 20.05 8.42
N LEU A 522 -7.25 19.70 7.41
CA LEU A 522 -5.83 20.10 7.33
C LEU A 522 -5.60 21.63 7.33
N GLN A 523 -6.61 22.45 7.03
CA GLN A 523 -6.48 23.91 7.05
C GLN A 523 -6.32 24.48 8.46
N SER A 524 -6.84 23.78 9.48
CA SER A 524 -6.87 24.28 10.86
C SER A 524 -6.49 23.24 11.92
N LEU A 525 -6.59 21.95 11.59
CA LEU A 525 -6.52 20.81 12.52
C LEU A 525 -7.53 20.91 13.67
N ASP A 526 -8.67 21.54 13.40
CA ASP A 526 -9.74 21.78 14.36
C ASP A 526 -11.06 21.31 13.74
N VAL A 527 -11.72 20.36 14.41
CA VAL A 527 -12.95 19.73 13.90
C VAL A 527 -14.16 20.66 13.93
N GLU A 528 -14.22 21.57 14.90
CA GLU A 528 -15.30 22.55 15.04
C GLU A 528 -15.17 23.62 13.96
N ARG A 529 -13.95 24.15 13.79
CA ARG A 529 -13.65 25.16 12.76
C ARG A 529 -13.82 24.62 11.34
N ALA A 530 -13.51 23.35 11.12
CA ALA A 530 -13.70 22.69 9.82
C ALA A 530 -15.15 22.24 9.56
N GLY A 531 -16.04 22.30 10.56
CA GLY A 531 -17.45 21.91 10.42
C GLY A 531 -17.64 20.45 10.02
N LEU A 532 -16.82 19.54 10.58
CA LEU A 532 -16.81 18.14 10.17
C LEU A 532 -18.02 17.36 10.71
N PRO A 533 -18.72 16.57 9.88
CA PRO A 533 -19.80 15.70 10.36
C PRO A 533 -19.32 14.66 11.39
N GLU A 534 -20.13 14.33 12.39
CA GLU A 534 -19.82 13.31 13.41
C GLU A 534 -19.38 11.95 12.82
N PRO A 535 -20.01 11.42 11.74
CA PRO A 535 -19.55 10.17 11.12
C PRO A 535 -18.13 10.28 10.56
N PHE A 536 -17.73 11.45 10.05
CA PHE A 536 -16.38 11.67 9.55
C PHE A 536 -15.37 11.80 10.70
N GLN A 537 -15.73 12.48 11.78
CA GLN A 537 -14.89 12.58 12.98
C GLN A 537 -14.56 11.20 13.56
N ALA A 538 -15.55 10.29 13.61
CA ALA A 538 -15.33 8.91 14.06
C ALA A 538 -14.35 8.14 13.15
N ARG A 539 -14.44 8.32 11.82
CA ARG A 539 -13.50 7.73 10.86
C ARG A 539 -12.09 8.30 11.02
N LEU A 540 -11.98 9.61 11.22
CA LEU A 540 -10.71 10.31 11.45
C LEU A 540 -10.04 9.82 12.74
N ALA A 541 -10.78 9.69 13.84
CA ALA A 541 -10.28 9.17 15.10
C ALA A 541 -9.76 7.73 14.98
N LYS A 542 -10.45 6.86 14.24
CA LYS A 542 -9.96 5.49 13.97
C LYS A 542 -8.64 5.48 13.20
N ALA A 543 -8.55 6.28 12.14
CA ALA A 543 -7.32 6.39 11.35
C ALA A 543 -6.15 6.92 12.19
N LEU A 544 -6.38 7.95 13.02
CA LEU A 544 -5.40 8.54 13.94
C LEU A 544 -4.97 7.56 15.05
N GLY A 545 -5.88 6.69 15.50
CA GLY A 545 -5.58 5.65 16.49
C GLY A 545 -4.45 4.71 16.06
N HIS A 546 -4.28 4.46 14.76
CA HIS A 546 -3.16 3.66 14.25
C HIS A 546 -1.78 4.30 14.44
N TYR A 547 -1.75 5.62 14.70
CA TYR A 547 -0.56 6.42 15.00
C TYR A 547 -0.40 6.71 16.50
N GLY A 548 -1.26 6.14 17.36
CA GLY A 548 -1.25 6.37 18.81
C GLY A 548 -1.90 7.68 19.25
N VAL A 549 -2.66 8.35 18.36
CA VAL A 549 -3.36 9.61 18.68
C VAL A 549 -4.82 9.32 19.02
N THR A 550 -5.23 9.66 20.24
CA THR A 550 -6.59 9.39 20.76
C THR A 550 -7.49 10.63 20.83
N GLU A 551 -6.90 11.82 20.83
CA GLU A 551 -7.62 13.10 20.90
C GLU A 551 -7.44 13.90 19.60
N LEU A 552 -8.42 14.76 19.30
CA LEU A 552 -8.43 15.56 18.07
C LEU A 552 -7.90 16.99 18.28
N ASP A 553 -7.50 17.32 19.51
CA ASP A 553 -6.87 18.58 19.84
C ASP A 553 -5.47 18.67 19.22
N ARG A 554 -5.10 19.87 18.79
CA ARG A 554 -3.84 20.09 18.09
C ARG A 554 -2.63 19.80 18.99
N SER A 555 -1.91 18.74 18.68
CA SER A 555 -0.65 18.36 19.32
C SER A 555 0.45 18.05 18.28
N PRO A 556 1.74 18.01 18.68
CA PRO A 556 2.83 17.57 17.81
C PRO A 556 2.62 16.15 17.25
N GLU A 557 2.02 15.25 18.03
CA GLU A 557 1.70 13.88 17.63
C GLU A 557 0.60 13.86 16.56
N LEU A 558 -0.45 14.67 16.74
CA LEU A 558 -1.50 14.85 15.73
C LEU A 558 -0.90 15.41 14.43
N GLU A 559 -0.06 16.45 14.50
CA GLU A 559 0.60 17.03 13.32
C GLU A 559 1.47 16.00 12.58
N ALA A 560 2.17 15.13 13.32
CA ALA A 560 2.94 14.03 12.74
C ALA A 560 2.03 12.96 12.10
N ALA A 561 0.93 12.59 12.75
CA ALA A 561 -0.02 11.60 12.25
C ALA A 561 -0.71 12.07 10.96
N VAL A 562 -1.20 13.31 10.89
CA VAL A 562 -1.86 13.84 9.68
C VAL A 562 -0.89 13.98 8.50
N PHE A 563 0.38 14.29 8.77
CA PHE A 563 1.44 14.28 7.77
C PHE A 563 1.63 12.87 7.17
N ARG A 564 1.66 11.84 8.02
CA ARG A 564 1.77 10.45 7.59
C ARG A 564 0.55 9.94 6.84
N ILE A 565 -0.66 10.27 7.32
CA ILE A 565 -1.91 9.97 6.61
C ILE A 565 -1.90 10.62 5.21
N PHE A 566 -1.44 11.87 5.10
CA PHE A 566 -1.35 12.55 3.81
C PHE A 566 -0.37 11.85 2.86
N LEU A 567 0.79 11.39 3.35
CA LEU A 567 1.74 10.60 2.55
C LEU A 567 1.13 9.25 2.11
N ALA A 568 0.44 8.54 3.00
CA ALA A 568 -0.27 7.29 2.67
C ALA A 568 -1.32 7.52 1.56
N GLN A 569 -2.08 8.62 1.64
CA GLN A 569 -3.08 8.94 0.61
C GLN A 569 -2.47 9.18 -0.79
N GLN A 570 -1.24 9.70 -0.87
CA GLN A 570 -0.51 9.86 -2.13
C GLN A 570 -0.07 8.51 -2.73
N ARG A 571 0.14 7.50 -1.88
CA ARG A 571 0.60 6.16 -2.25
C ARG A 571 -0.50 5.11 -2.34
N ALA A 572 -1.76 5.49 -2.09
CA ALA A 572 -2.88 4.56 -1.95
C ALA A 572 -3.07 3.54 -3.10
N ASN A 573 -2.63 3.84 -4.33
CA ASN A 573 -2.66 2.87 -5.44
C ASN A 573 -1.64 1.72 -5.26
N ALA A 574 -0.44 2.04 -4.75
CA ALA A 574 0.57 1.04 -4.42
C ALA A 574 0.12 0.20 -3.22
N ASP A 575 -0.46 0.85 -2.21
CA ASP A 575 -0.99 0.18 -1.01
C ASP A 575 -2.14 -0.78 -1.35
N ALA A 576 -3.04 -0.36 -2.27
CA ALA A 576 -4.10 -1.23 -2.77
C ALA A 576 -3.55 -2.48 -3.49
N ALA A 577 -2.38 -2.39 -4.15
CA ALA A 577 -1.74 -3.54 -4.79
C ALA A 577 -1.19 -4.56 -3.77
N ILE A 578 -0.70 -4.08 -2.62
CA ILE A 578 -0.27 -4.91 -1.49
C ILE A 578 -1.46 -5.70 -0.95
N VAL A 579 -2.55 -5.01 -0.60
CA VAL A 579 -3.77 -5.65 -0.09
C VAL A 579 -4.36 -6.63 -1.12
N ALA A 580 -4.39 -6.26 -2.41
CA ALA A 580 -4.85 -7.17 -3.46
C ALA A 580 -3.99 -8.44 -3.58
N SER A 581 -2.70 -8.38 -3.26
CA SER A 581 -1.80 -9.53 -3.30
C SER A 581 -2.00 -10.45 -2.09
N LEU A 582 -2.25 -9.88 -0.90
CA LEU A 582 -2.65 -10.63 0.30
C LEU A 582 -3.97 -11.39 0.06
N LEU A 583 -5.00 -10.70 -0.44
CA LEU A 583 -6.30 -11.31 -0.74
C LEU A 583 -6.20 -12.42 -1.79
N ARG A 584 -5.32 -12.29 -2.79
CA ARG A 584 -5.06 -13.36 -3.78
C ARG A 584 -4.45 -14.60 -3.15
N SER A 585 -3.63 -14.45 -2.12
CA SER A 585 -3.07 -15.56 -1.36
C SER A 585 -4.16 -16.23 -0.54
N TRP A 586 -4.99 -15.45 0.16
CA TRP A 586 -6.14 -15.94 0.93
C TRP A 586 -7.16 -16.74 0.12
N LEU A 587 -7.39 -16.38 -1.14
CA LEU A 587 -8.25 -17.14 -2.06
C LEU A 587 -7.80 -18.60 -2.31
N ARG A 588 -6.54 -18.92 -2.04
CA ARG A 588 -5.96 -20.27 -2.21
C ARG A 588 -5.85 -21.02 -0.88
N GLU A 589 -6.14 -20.37 0.23
CA GLU A 589 -5.97 -20.89 1.58
C GLU A 589 -7.28 -21.43 2.17
N PRO A 590 -7.19 -22.36 3.14
CA PRO A 590 -8.38 -22.81 3.86
C PRO A 590 -9.04 -21.67 4.66
N PRO A 591 -10.34 -21.80 4.97
CA PRO A 591 -11.05 -20.84 5.80
C PRO A 591 -10.40 -20.68 7.17
N PRO A 592 -10.59 -19.54 7.84
CA PRO A 592 -10.09 -19.30 9.19
C PRO A 592 -10.65 -20.31 10.20
N ASP A 593 -9.89 -20.50 11.28
CA ASP A 593 -10.33 -21.21 12.46
C ASP A 593 -11.51 -20.49 13.13
N GLU A 594 -12.26 -21.20 13.97
CA GLU A 594 -13.52 -20.71 14.56
C GLU A 594 -13.35 -19.35 15.29
N ALA A 595 -12.24 -19.17 16.01
CA ALA A 595 -11.93 -17.93 16.72
C ALA A 595 -11.70 -16.72 15.80
N GLN A 596 -11.23 -16.92 14.57
CA GLN A 596 -10.92 -15.86 13.62
C GLN A 596 -12.01 -15.68 12.54
N ARG A 597 -13.02 -16.54 12.55
CA ARG A 597 -14.06 -16.58 11.51
C ARG A 597 -14.92 -15.31 11.47
N GLU A 598 -15.40 -14.85 12.63
CA GLU A 598 -16.19 -13.62 12.75
C GLU A 598 -15.36 -12.36 12.51
N PRO A 599 -14.16 -12.17 13.14
CA PRO A 599 -13.29 -11.03 12.83
C PRO A 599 -12.94 -10.92 11.35
N ALA A 600 -12.63 -12.04 10.69
CA ALA A 600 -12.31 -12.05 9.27
C ALA A 600 -13.50 -11.63 8.40
N GLY A 601 -14.72 -12.06 8.75
CA GLY A 601 -15.94 -11.65 8.05
C GLY A 601 -16.16 -10.14 8.13
N LEU A 602 -16.10 -9.58 9.34
CA LEU A 602 -16.29 -8.15 9.59
C LEU A 602 -15.23 -7.29 8.88
N ALA A 603 -13.96 -7.65 8.98
CA ALA A 603 -12.86 -6.93 8.33
C ALA A 603 -13.03 -6.93 6.80
N LEU A 604 -13.41 -8.07 6.20
CA LEU A 604 -13.66 -8.17 4.76
C LEU A 604 -14.86 -7.34 4.32
N GLU A 605 -15.95 -7.31 5.09
CA GLU A 605 -17.13 -6.47 4.82
C GLU A 605 -16.78 -4.97 4.85
N ARG A 606 -16.04 -4.53 5.87
CA ARG A 606 -15.54 -3.16 5.97
C ARG A 606 -14.62 -2.81 4.81
N LEU A 607 -13.68 -3.69 4.47
CA LEU A 607 -12.79 -3.50 3.33
C LEU A 607 -13.58 -3.36 2.02
N ILE A 608 -14.61 -4.18 1.81
CA ILE A 608 -15.49 -4.11 0.63
C ILE A 608 -16.15 -2.73 0.55
N ALA A 609 -16.73 -2.25 1.65
CA ALA A 609 -17.39 -0.95 1.71
C ALA A 609 -16.42 0.23 1.47
N ALA A 610 -15.21 0.16 2.04
CA ALA A 610 -14.16 1.17 1.90
C ALA A 610 -13.60 1.27 0.47
N THR A 611 -13.55 0.14 -0.25
CA THR A 611 -12.81 0.04 -1.52
C THR A 611 -13.67 -0.02 -2.77
N GLN A 612 -14.98 -0.31 -2.67
CA GLN A 612 -15.86 -0.58 -3.82
C GLN A 612 -15.87 0.50 -4.92
N VAL A 613 -15.66 1.77 -4.57
CA VAL A 613 -15.62 2.88 -5.53
C VAL A 613 -14.21 3.11 -6.06
N ARG A 614 -13.23 3.31 -5.16
CA ARG A 614 -11.88 3.77 -5.52
C ARG A 614 -10.95 2.62 -5.94
N PHE A 615 -11.09 1.45 -5.32
CA PHE A 615 -10.24 0.27 -5.54
C PHE A 615 -11.10 -0.98 -5.83
N PRO A 616 -11.83 -1.02 -6.97
CA PRO A 616 -12.78 -2.10 -7.27
C PRO A 616 -12.13 -3.48 -7.29
N VAL A 617 -10.85 -3.58 -7.68
CA VAL A 617 -10.10 -4.86 -7.67
C VAL A 617 -9.97 -5.42 -6.26
N VAL A 618 -9.70 -4.58 -5.26
CA VAL A 618 -9.59 -5.01 -3.85
C VAL A 618 -10.96 -5.48 -3.36
N SER A 619 -12.01 -4.71 -3.66
CA SER A 619 -13.40 -5.03 -3.29
C SER A 619 -13.87 -6.36 -3.90
N ASP A 620 -13.55 -6.62 -5.17
CA ASP A 620 -13.91 -7.86 -5.86
C ASP A 620 -13.14 -9.07 -5.30
N LEU A 621 -11.84 -8.92 -5.02
CA LEU A 621 -11.04 -9.96 -4.38
C LEU A 621 -11.55 -10.28 -2.97
N ALA A 622 -11.88 -9.26 -2.17
CA ALA A 622 -12.42 -9.43 -0.83
C ALA A 622 -13.75 -10.20 -0.84
N ARG A 623 -14.68 -9.85 -1.76
CA ARG A 623 -15.92 -10.62 -1.97
C ARG A 623 -15.65 -12.07 -2.37
N GLY A 624 -14.63 -12.31 -3.21
CA GLY A 624 -14.21 -13.66 -3.58
C GLY A 624 -13.68 -14.46 -2.39
N VAL A 625 -12.94 -13.82 -1.47
CA VAL A 625 -12.49 -14.44 -0.23
C VAL A 625 -13.68 -14.79 0.66
N VAL A 626 -14.62 -13.85 0.85
CA VAL A 626 -15.87 -14.10 1.60
C VAL A 626 -16.60 -15.33 1.05
N PHE A 627 -16.78 -15.40 -0.28
CA PHE A 627 -17.39 -16.58 -0.88
C PHE A 627 -16.56 -17.85 -0.66
N THR A 628 -15.24 -17.81 -0.85
CA THR A 628 -14.36 -18.99 -0.71
C THR A 628 -14.34 -19.54 0.71
N TRP A 629 -14.33 -18.66 1.72
CA TRP A 629 -14.22 -19.06 3.12
C TRP A 629 -15.55 -19.39 3.77
N PHE A 630 -16.63 -18.68 3.43
CA PHE A 630 -17.92 -18.82 4.13
C PHE A 630 -19.00 -19.46 3.25
N GLY A 631 -19.06 -19.13 1.95
CA GLY A 631 -20.10 -19.64 1.04
C GLY A 631 -19.78 -21.02 0.44
N GLN A 632 -18.59 -21.17 -0.15
CA GLN A 632 -18.18 -22.37 -0.88
C GLN A 632 -18.16 -23.65 -0.02
N PRO A 633 -17.76 -23.63 1.28
CA PRO A 633 -17.80 -24.83 2.12
C PRO A 633 -19.22 -25.34 2.36
N LEU A 634 -20.21 -24.46 2.50
CA LEU A 634 -21.62 -24.84 2.64
C LEU A 634 -22.13 -25.56 1.39
N LEU A 635 -21.80 -25.01 0.21
CA LEU A 635 -22.10 -25.63 -1.09
C LEU A 635 -21.47 -27.02 -1.23
N ARG A 636 -20.16 -27.13 -0.92
CA ARG A 636 -19.43 -28.41 -0.99
C ARG A 636 -20.00 -29.47 -0.04
N ARG A 637 -20.40 -29.08 1.17
CA ARG A 637 -21.01 -29.99 2.16
C ARG A 637 -22.36 -30.51 1.67
N ASN A 638 -23.20 -29.64 1.12
CA ASN A 638 -24.48 -30.04 0.53
C ASN A 638 -24.28 -30.99 -0.66
N ARG A 639 -23.36 -30.68 -1.57
CA ARG A 639 -23.01 -31.55 -2.71
C ARG A 639 -22.51 -32.92 -2.27
N ALA A 640 -21.62 -32.97 -1.27
CA ALA A 640 -21.07 -34.21 -0.74
C ALA A 640 -22.17 -35.14 -0.18
N ARG A 641 -23.18 -34.58 0.49
CA ARG A 641 -24.35 -35.33 0.97
C ARG A 641 -25.13 -35.95 -0.19
N VAL A 642 -25.45 -35.17 -1.22
CA VAL A 642 -26.20 -35.65 -2.40
C VAL A 642 -25.43 -36.74 -3.15
N TYR A 643 -24.12 -36.58 -3.36
CA TYR A 643 -23.30 -37.62 -4.00
C TYR A 643 -23.19 -38.89 -3.16
N ALA A 644 -23.15 -38.79 -1.82
CA ALA A 644 -23.16 -39.97 -0.95
C ALA A 644 -24.46 -40.77 -1.11
N ASP A 645 -25.60 -40.09 -1.18
CA ASP A 645 -26.90 -40.71 -1.40
C ASP A 645 -26.98 -41.39 -2.77
N VAL A 646 -26.58 -40.71 -3.85
CA VAL A 646 -26.57 -41.29 -5.21
C VAL A 646 -25.66 -42.52 -5.28
N ARG A 647 -24.46 -42.47 -4.68
CA ARG A 647 -23.54 -43.63 -4.62
C ARG A 647 -24.16 -44.81 -3.87
N ARG A 648 -24.95 -44.57 -2.83
CA ARG A 648 -25.67 -45.61 -2.08
C ARG A 648 -26.73 -46.28 -2.96
N HIS A 649 -27.50 -45.53 -3.74
CA HIS A 649 -28.46 -46.11 -4.70
C HIS A 649 -27.77 -46.91 -5.80
N LEU A 650 -26.68 -46.38 -6.37
CA LEU A 650 -25.91 -47.08 -7.41
C LEU A 650 -25.32 -48.40 -6.89
N ARG A 651 -24.63 -48.40 -5.74
CA ARG A 651 -24.07 -49.64 -5.16
C ARG A 651 -25.12 -50.71 -4.89
N HIS A 652 -26.33 -50.30 -4.50
CA HIS A 652 -27.42 -51.24 -4.30
C HIS A 652 -27.88 -51.86 -5.62
N LEU A 653 -28.05 -51.05 -6.67
CA LEU A 653 -28.46 -51.53 -8.00
C LEU A 653 -27.34 -52.33 -8.72
N ASP A 654 -26.08 -52.05 -8.41
CA ASP A 654 -24.95 -52.86 -8.90
C ASP A 654 -24.97 -54.27 -8.28
N ALA A 655 -25.35 -54.38 -7.01
CA ALA A 655 -25.47 -55.66 -6.31
C ALA A 655 -26.79 -56.40 -6.60
N ASP A 656 -27.87 -55.66 -6.86
CA ASP A 656 -29.20 -56.17 -7.20
C ASP A 656 -29.81 -55.43 -8.41
N PRO A 657 -29.44 -55.81 -9.65
CA PRO A 657 -29.90 -55.13 -10.85
C PRO A 657 -31.41 -55.23 -11.12
N GLN A 658 -32.10 -56.20 -10.49
CA GLN A 658 -33.53 -56.47 -10.67
C GLN A 658 -34.35 -56.15 -9.41
N ALA A 659 -33.80 -55.34 -8.49
CA ALA A 659 -34.49 -54.92 -7.28
C ALA A 659 -35.90 -54.36 -7.57
N ALA A 660 -36.89 -54.74 -6.75
CA ALA A 660 -38.27 -54.30 -6.91
C ALA A 660 -38.43 -52.76 -6.80
N ASP A 661 -37.52 -52.09 -6.08
CA ASP A 661 -37.48 -50.63 -5.90
C ASP A 661 -36.59 -49.91 -6.94
N ARG A 662 -36.10 -50.60 -8.00
CA ARG A 662 -35.24 -50.03 -9.05
C ARG A 662 -35.79 -48.74 -9.64
N ALA A 663 -37.07 -48.72 -9.98
CA ALA A 663 -37.71 -47.55 -10.59
C ALA A 663 -37.73 -46.34 -9.62
N GLU A 664 -37.97 -46.57 -8.34
CA GLU A 664 -38.01 -45.54 -7.30
C GLU A 664 -36.60 -44.96 -7.07
N ARG A 665 -35.59 -45.82 -6.95
CA ARG A 665 -34.18 -45.39 -6.80
C ARG A 665 -33.67 -44.61 -8.00
N ILE A 666 -34.01 -45.03 -9.22
CA ILE A 666 -33.69 -44.27 -10.44
C ILE A 666 -34.40 -42.90 -10.39
N ALA A 667 -35.67 -42.85 -9.99
CA ALA A 667 -36.39 -41.59 -9.85
C ALA A 667 -35.78 -40.65 -8.78
N GLU A 668 -35.26 -41.19 -7.67
CA GLU A 668 -34.51 -40.40 -6.68
C GLU A 668 -33.18 -39.85 -7.23
N MET A 669 -32.40 -40.67 -7.94
CA MET A 669 -31.16 -40.21 -8.59
C MET A 669 -31.45 -39.16 -9.67
N VAL A 670 -32.52 -39.30 -10.45
CA VAL A 670 -32.94 -38.31 -11.45
C VAL A 670 -33.37 -36.98 -10.80
N ARG A 671 -33.98 -37.04 -9.60
CA ARG A 671 -34.38 -35.86 -8.81
C ARG A 671 -33.21 -35.16 -8.11
N SER A 672 -32.02 -35.78 -8.06
CA SER A 672 -30.86 -35.18 -7.40
C SER A 672 -30.48 -33.81 -7.98
N THR A 673 -30.03 -32.92 -7.09
CA THR A 673 -29.72 -31.53 -7.41
C THR A 673 -28.34 -31.33 -8.03
N GLU A 674 -27.46 -32.34 -7.97
CA GLU A 674 -26.04 -32.23 -8.33
C GLU A 674 -25.70 -32.89 -9.68
N PRO A 675 -24.63 -32.45 -10.38
CA PRO A 675 -24.19 -33.02 -11.65
C PRO A 675 -23.67 -34.45 -11.53
N LEU A 676 -24.31 -35.37 -12.25
CA LEU A 676 -24.00 -36.80 -12.11
C LEU A 676 -22.91 -37.30 -13.08
N VAL A 677 -22.54 -36.55 -14.11
CA VAL A 677 -21.52 -36.96 -15.12
C VAL A 677 -20.17 -37.28 -14.45
N ARG A 678 -19.80 -36.56 -13.39
CA ARG A 678 -18.61 -36.81 -12.58
C ARG A 678 -18.59 -38.22 -11.98
N LEU A 679 -19.74 -38.70 -11.49
CA LEU A 679 -19.85 -40.06 -10.94
C LEU A 679 -19.70 -41.11 -12.05
N LEU A 680 -20.21 -40.84 -13.26
CA LEU A 680 -20.00 -41.73 -14.41
C LEU A 680 -18.52 -41.79 -14.81
N GLY A 681 -17.81 -40.66 -14.86
CA GLY A 681 -16.36 -40.63 -15.12
C GLY A 681 -15.55 -41.44 -14.11
N GLN A 682 -15.91 -41.36 -12.82
CA GLN A 682 -15.30 -42.18 -11.76
C GLN A 682 -15.56 -43.69 -11.93
N ARG A 683 -16.71 -44.06 -12.51
CA ARG A 683 -17.08 -45.46 -12.76
C ARG A 683 -16.46 -46.01 -14.05
N LEU A 684 -16.34 -45.19 -15.09
CA LEU A 684 -15.75 -45.57 -16.39
C LEU A 684 -14.29 -46.05 -16.31
N VAL A 685 -13.59 -45.74 -15.22
CA VAL A 685 -12.23 -46.24 -14.92
C VAL A 685 -12.22 -47.73 -14.55
N ARG A 686 -13.35 -48.22 -14.03
CA ARG A 686 -13.50 -49.56 -13.48
C ARG A 686 -14.23 -50.41 -14.51
N SER A 687 -13.50 -51.34 -15.13
CA SER A 687 -14.01 -52.19 -16.22
C SER A 687 -15.03 -53.25 -15.77
N ASP A 688 -15.23 -53.42 -14.46
CA ASP A 688 -16.11 -54.39 -13.82
C ASP A 688 -17.52 -53.87 -13.49
N LEU A 689 -17.79 -52.57 -13.67
CA LEU A 689 -19.07 -51.95 -13.28
C LEU A 689 -20.01 -51.75 -14.48
N ASP A 690 -21.28 -52.18 -14.31
CA ASP A 690 -22.36 -51.85 -15.26
C ASP A 690 -22.69 -50.36 -15.19
N ASN A 691 -22.58 -49.66 -16.33
CA ASN A 691 -22.87 -48.24 -16.44
C ASN A 691 -24.29 -47.96 -16.99
N SER A 692 -25.06 -48.99 -17.32
CA SER A 692 -26.40 -48.89 -17.88
C SER A 692 -27.37 -48.07 -17.02
N VAL A 693 -27.37 -48.31 -15.70
CA VAL A 693 -28.21 -47.59 -14.73
C VAL A 693 -27.86 -46.11 -14.73
N MET A 694 -26.57 -45.80 -14.73
CA MET A 694 -26.09 -44.43 -14.71
C MET A 694 -26.40 -43.69 -16.01
N LEU A 695 -26.25 -44.37 -17.15
CA LEU A 695 -26.66 -43.86 -18.45
C LEU A 695 -28.17 -43.62 -18.50
N GLU A 696 -29.00 -44.55 -18.01
CA GLU A 696 -30.45 -44.36 -17.90
C GLU A 696 -30.80 -43.12 -17.06
N VAL A 697 -30.15 -42.92 -15.90
CA VAL A 697 -30.34 -41.74 -15.05
C VAL A 697 -29.98 -40.46 -15.79
N LEU A 698 -28.82 -40.40 -16.46
CA LEU A 698 -28.40 -39.22 -17.23
C LEU A 698 -29.35 -38.93 -18.40
N THR A 699 -29.75 -39.96 -19.15
CA THR A 699 -30.74 -39.87 -20.22
C THR A 699 -32.06 -39.31 -19.70
N ARG A 700 -32.60 -39.83 -18.60
CA ARG A 700 -33.82 -39.29 -17.96
C ARG A 700 -33.63 -37.86 -17.45
N ARG A 701 -32.44 -37.49 -16.95
CA ARG A 701 -32.15 -36.14 -16.44
C ARG A 701 -32.08 -35.09 -17.55
N TYR A 702 -31.56 -35.45 -18.73
CA TYR A 702 -31.55 -34.56 -19.89
C TYR A 702 -32.91 -34.52 -20.60
N TYR A 703 -33.61 -35.65 -20.73
CA TYR A 703 -34.74 -35.83 -21.64
C TYR A 703 -36.10 -36.14 -20.98
N GLY A 704 -36.15 -36.41 -19.67
CA GLY A 704 -37.36 -36.91 -18.99
C GLY A 704 -38.60 -36.04 -19.13
N ASN A 705 -38.43 -34.72 -19.25
CA ASN A 705 -39.54 -33.78 -19.46
C ASN A 705 -40.06 -33.74 -20.91
N LYS A 706 -39.59 -34.62 -21.80
CA LYS A 706 -39.92 -34.66 -23.23
C LYS A 706 -40.53 -36.00 -23.68
N GLY A 707 -41.22 -36.70 -22.79
CA GLY A 707 -41.97 -37.92 -23.15
C GLY A 707 -41.08 -39.11 -23.51
N LEU A 708 -40.02 -39.34 -22.74
CA LEU A 708 -39.12 -40.48 -22.93
C LEU A 708 -39.84 -41.79 -22.57
N THR A 709 -39.87 -42.76 -23.49
CA THR A 709 -40.52 -44.07 -23.29
C THR A 709 -39.61 -45.22 -23.73
N GLY A 710 -39.92 -46.45 -23.28
CA GLY A 710 -39.24 -47.66 -23.77
C GLY A 710 -37.73 -47.72 -23.51
N VAL A 711 -37.26 -47.20 -22.36
CA VAL A 711 -35.84 -47.23 -21.98
C VAL A 711 -35.40 -48.68 -21.77
N ARG A 712 -34.39 -49.13 -22.52
CA ARG A 712 -33.82 -50.47 -22.44
C ARG A 712 -32.33 -50.46 -22.74
N THR A 713 -31.62 -51.49 -22.31
CA THR A 713 -30.22 -51.73 -22.67
C THR A 713 -30.10 -52.70 -23.85
N THR A 714 -29.08 -52.54 -24.68
CA THR A 714 -28.78 -53.43 -25.80
C THR A 714 -27.27 -53.42 -26.05
N ASP A 715 -26.67 -54.57 -26.31
CA ASP A 715 -25.25 -54.70 -26.70
C ASP A 715 -25.13 -54.81 -28.21
N VAL A 716 -24.28 -53.95 -28.81
CA VAL A 716 -23.98 -53.90 -30.25
C VAL A 716 -22.49 -53.64 -30.42
N SER A 717 -21.81 -54.37 -31.30
CA SER A 717 -20.36 -54.25 -31.55
C SER A 717 -19.48 -54.32 -30.28
N GLY A 718 -19.91 -55.08 -29.27
CA GLY A 718 -19.19 -55.19 -27.99
C GLY A 718 -19.25 -53.92 -27.12
N CYS A 719 -20.21 -53.03 -27.40
CA CYS A 719 -20.51 -51.82 -26.63
C CYS A 719 -21.96 -51.85 -26.15
N GLN A 720 -22.16 -51.48 -24.88
CA GLN A 720 -23.48 -51.41 -24.26
C GLN A 720 -24.13 -50.05 -24.55
N PHE A 721 -25.37 -50.07 -25.05
CA PHE A 721 -26.16 -48.88 -25.34
C PHE A 721 -27.44 -48.86 -24.50
N VAL A 722 -27.74 -47.72 -23.90
CA VAL A 722 -29.09 -47.40 -23.41
C VAL A 722 -29.86 -46.77 -24.55
N VAL A 723 -30.96 -47.41 -24.95
CA VAL A 723 -31.84 -46.98 -26.03
C VAL A 723 -33.17 -46.53 -25.45
N ALA A 724 -33.65 -45.36 -25.89
CA ALA A 724 -34.95 -44.82 -25.52
C ALA A 724 -35.69 -44.25 -26.73
N GLU A 725 -37.02 -44.31 -26.72
CA GLU A 725 -37.87 -43.74 -27.76
C GLU A 725 -38.37 -42.35 -27.32
N ARG A 726 -38.32 -41.38 -28.24
CA ARG A 726 -38.69 -39.98 -28.00
C ARG A 726 -39.32 -39.40 -29.27
N ASP A 727 -40.63 -39.18 -29.25
CA ASP A 727 -41.47 -38.54 -30.28
C ASP A 727 -40.79 -38.34 -31.65
N GLY A 728 -40.90 -39.34 -32.53
CA GLY A 728 -40.32 -39.32 -33.88
C GLY A 728 -38.80 -39.57 -33.99
N SER A 729 -38.11 -39.83 -32.89
CA SER A 729 -36.66 -40.13 -32.85
C SER A 729 -36.30 -41.20 -31.81
N ARG A 730 -35.16 -41.87 -32.02
CA ARG A 730 -34.53 -42.77 -31.06
C ARG A 730 -33.34 -42.07 -30.42
N LEU A 731 -33.21 -42.16 -29.12
CA LEU A 731 -32.05 -41.67 -28.38
C LEU A 731 -31.22 -42.87 -27.94
N VAL A 732 -29.91 -42.79 -28.17
CA VAL A 732 -28.97 -43.80 -27.69
C VAL A 732 -27.89 -43.15 -26.84
N SER A 733 -27.49 -43.82 -25.78
CA SER A 733 -26.40 -43.36 -24.93
C SER A 733 -25.46 -44.51 -24.61
N SER A 734 -24.16 -44.27 -24.66
CA SER A 734 -23.13 -45.25 -24.32
C SER A 734 -21.99 -44.60 -23.54
N ALA A 735 -21.22 -45.39 -22.80
CA ALA A 735 -20.11 -44.93 -22.00
C ALA A 735 -18.89 -45.84 -22.24
N VAL A 736 -17.82 -45.29 -22.82
CA VAL A 736 -16.63 -46.05 -23.26
C VAL A 736 -15.32 -45.30 -22.98
N ALA A 737 -14.19 -45.99 -23.09
CA ALA A 737 -12.88 -45.35 -23.17
C ALA A 737 -12.66 -44.74 -24.57
N PHE A 738 -11.85 -43.68 -24.68
CA PHE A 738 -11.60 -42.98 -25.96
C PHE A 738 -11.08 -43.92 -27.06
N GLU A 739 -10.26 -44.89 -26.69
CA GLU A 739 -9.69 -45.89 -27.60
C GLU A 739 -10.75 -46.78 -28.27
N ARG A 740 -11.93 -46.91 -27.63
CA ARG A 740 -13.09 -47.69 -28.12
C ARG A 740 -14.18 -46.81 -28.75
N LEU A 741 -13.90 -45.53 -28.98
CA LEU A 741 -14.85 -44.64 -29.64
C LEU A 741 -15.19 -45.13 -31.06
N GLY A 742 -14.21 -45.65 -31.81
CA GLY A 742 -14.42 -46.24 -33.14
C GLY A 742 -15.46 -47.37 -33.12
N ASP A 743 -15.23 -48.41 -32.29
CA ASP A 743 -16.18 -49.53 -32.09
C ASP A 743 -17.61 -49.05 -31.79
N THR A 744 -17.71 -47.99 -30.97
CA THR A 744 -18.99 -47.41 -30.55
C THR A 744 -19.68 -46.66 -31.69
N LEU A 745 -18.92 -46.00 -32.56
CA LEU A 745 -19.45 -45.35 -33.76
C LEU A 745 -19.95 -46.36 -34.79
N ASP A 746 -19.26 -47.50 -34.93
CA ASP A 746 -19.71 -48.60 -35.79
C ASP A 746 -21.00 -49.23 -35.25
N GLY A 747 -21.06 -49.50 -33.94
CA GLY A 747 -22.30 -49.97 -33.29
C GLY A 747 -23.45 -48.96 -33.37
N LEU A 748 -23.12 -47.66 -33.33
CA LEU A 748 -24.08 -46.58 -33.55
C LEU A 748 -24.64 -46.59 -34.98
N ALA A 749 -23.79 -46.82 -35.98
CA ALA A 749 -24.20 -46.95 -37.37
C ALA A 749 -25.13 -48.16 -37.58
N GLU A 750 -24.84 -49.29 -36.93
CA GLU A 750 -25.70 -50.48 -36.96
C GLU A 750 -27.08 -50.20 -36.32
N LEU A 751 -27.12 -49.53 -35.16
CA LEU A 751 -28.36 -49.12 -34.49
C LEU A 751 -29.19 -48.11 -35.31
N ALA A 752 -28.53 -47.33 -36.17
CA ALA A 752 -29.13 -46.33 -37.05
C ALA A 752 -29.67 -46.92 -38.36
N SER A 753 -29.52 -48.22 -38.62
CA SER A 753 -30.02 -48.92 -39.83
C SER A 753 -31.56 -48.95 -39.99
N GLY A 754 -32.31 -48.47 -38.98
CA GLY A 754 -33.77 -48.34 -39.04
C GLY A 754 -34.28 -47.08 -39.76
N GLN A 755 -35.61 -46.94 -39.90
CA GLN A 755 -36.24 -45.78 -40.56
C GLN A 755 -36.41 -44.54 -39.66
N LYS A 756 -36.14 -44.65 -38.35
CA LYS A 756 -36.28 -43.53 -37.42
C LYS A 756 -34.97 -42.78 -37.27
N ALA A 757 -35.05 -41.46 -37.16
CA ALA A 757 -33.89 -40.65 -36.85
C ALA A 757 -33.34 -40.92 -35.46
N LEU A 758 -32.03 -40.76 -35.31
CA LEU A 758 -31.28 -41.16 -34.15
C LEU A 758 -30.43 -39.99 -33.60
N ASP A 759 -30.53 -39.76 -32.30
CA ASP A 759 -29.70 -38.85 -31.52
C ASP A 759 -28.78 -39.68 -30.62
N ALA A 760 -27.49 -39.33 -30.50
CA ALA A 760 -26.52 -40.09 -29.71
C ALA A 760 -25.80 -39.23 -28.66
N ASP A 761 -25.66 -39.76 -27.44
CA ASP A 761 -24.84 -39.21 -26.36
C ASP A 761 -23.78 -40.23 -25.92
N ILE A 762 -22.52 -39.99 -26.28
CA ILE A 762 -21.39 -40.89 -25.97
C ILE A 762 -20.54 -40.26 -24.87
N TYR A 763 -20.41 -40.95 -23.74
CA TYR A 763 -19.57 -40.52 -22.62
C TYR A 763 -18.22 -41.21 -22.71
N LEU A 764 -17.15 -40.42 -22.63
CA LEU A 764 -15.78 -40.87 -22.89
C LEU A 764 -14.91 -40.72 -21.65
N ALA A 765 -14.19 -41.78 -21.29
CA ALA A 765 -12.99 -41.68 -20.47
C ALA A 765 -11.78 -41.44 -21.39
N TRP A 766 -11.15 -40.27 -21.28
CA TRP A 766 -10.01 -39.88 -22.11
C TRP A 766 -8.88 -39.34 -21.23
N GLU A 767 -7.89 -40.19 -20.94
CA GLU A 767 -6.80 -39.83 -20.01
C GLU A 767 -5.82 -38.82 -20.61
N ASN A 768 -5.41 -39.05 -21.86
CA ASN A 768 -4.44 -38.22 -22.58
C ASN A 768 -5.12 -37.15 -23.44
N GLN A 769 -6.23 -36.59 -22.97
CA GLN A 769 -6.90 -35.51 -23.70
C GLN A 769 -5.99 -34.28 -23.83
N PRO A 770 -6.03 -33.54 -24.96
CA PRO A 770 -5.34 -32.26 -25.06
C PRO A 770 -5.84 -31.24 -24.03
N GLU A 771 -4.96 -30.38 -23.51
CA GLU A 771 -5.36 -29.28 -22.61
C GLU A 771 -6.20 -28.21 -23.32
N ASP A 772 -5.92 -27.99 -24.61
CA ASP A 772 -6.64 -27.05 -25.45
C ASP A 772 -7.91 -27.67 -26.07
N SER A 773 -9.02 -26.95 -25.98
CA SER A 773 -10.33 -27.45 -26.41
C SER A 773 -10.48 -27.57 -27.94
N ASP A 774 -9.77 -26.73 -28.72
CA ASP A 774 -9.78 -26.84 -30.18
C ASP A 774 -9.02 -28.11 -30.61
N SER A 775 -7.89 -28.41 -29.95
CA SER A 775 -7.10 -29.62 -30.17
C SER A 775 -7.88 -30.89 -29.79
N ALA A 776 -8.62 -30.87 -28.67
CA ALA A 776 -9.48 -31.99 -28.27
C ALA A 776 -10.65 -32.20 -29.26
N ALA A 777 -11.26 -31.12 -29.76
CA ALA A 777 -12.30 -31.20 -30.78
C ALA A 777 -11.77 -31.79 -32.10
N ALA A 778 -10.56 -31.40 -32.52
CA ALA A 778 -9.91 -31.90 -33.72
C ALA A 778 -9.66 -33.42 -33.66
N ALA A 779 -9.13 -33.93 -32.54
CA ALA A 779 -8.90 -35.36 -32.36
C ALA A 779 -10.20 -36.18 -32.32
N LEU A 780 -11.28 -35.64 -31.72
CA LEU A 780 -12.61 -36.28 -31.79
C LEU A 780 -13.14 -36.30 -33.23
N HIS A 781 -13.00 -35.19 -33.96
CA HIS A 781 -13.44 -35.08 -35.33
C HIS A 781 -12.68 -36.06 -36.25
N GLU A 782 -11.38 -36.28 -36.01
CA GLU A 782 -10.58 -37.24 -36.77
C GLU A 782 -11.13 -38.67 -36.64
N VAL A 783 -11.43 -39.12 -35.42
CA VAL A 783 -12.03 -40.44 -35.17
C VAL A 783 -13.43 -40.56 -35.80
N ILE A 784 -14.26 -39.51 -35.66
CA ILE A 784 -15.61 -39.47 -36.24
C ILE A 784 -15.56 -39.49 -37.77
N ALA A 785 -14.61 -38.79 -38.39
CA ALA A 785 -14.44 -38.77 -39.85
C ALA A 785 -13.98 -40.13 -40.39
N ALA A 786 -13.20 -40.89 -39.60
CA ALA A 786 -12.78 -42.23 -39.96
C ALA A 786 -13.91 -43.29 -39.91
N HIS A 787 -15.01 -43.01 -39.20
CA HIS A 787 -16.16 -43.92 -39.03
C HIS A 787 -17.46 -43.22 -39.47
N PRO A 788 -17.76 -43.18 -40.78
CA PRO A 788 -18.88 -42.41 -41.32
C PRO A 788 -20.24 -42.88 -40.78
N LEU A 789 -21.02 -41.96 -40.22
CA LEU A 789 -22.34 -42.26 -39.67
C LEU A 789 -23.46 -42.14 -40.73
N PRO A 790 -24.49 -42.99 -40.68
CA PRO A 790 -25.64 -42.90 -41.57
C PRO A 790 -26.41 -41.57 -41.40
N GLY A 791 -27.07 -41.10 -42.46
CA GLY A 791 -27.86 -39.85 -42.44
C GLY A 791 -29.04 -39.83 -41.46
N GLN A 792 -29.42 -41.00 -40.92
CA GLN A 792 -30.37 -41.14 -39.82
C GLN A 792 -29.84 -40.55 -38.50
N VAL A 793 -28.51 -40.51 -38.30
CA VAL A 793 -27.89 -39.91 -37.12
C VAL A 793 -27.92 -38.39 -37.26
N ARG A 794 -28.86 -37.75 -36.56
CA ARG A 794 -29.07 -36.29 -36.64
C ARG A 794 -28.11 -35.51 -35.72
N ARG A 795 -27.56 -36.17 -34.72
CA ARG A 795 -26.68 -35.58 -33.71
C ARG A 795 -25.83 -36.64 -33.04
N LEU A 796 -24.54 -36.33 -32.87
CA LEU A 796 -23.63 -37.03 -31.98
C LEU A 796 -23.07 -36.05 -30.95
N THR A 797 -23.29 -36.30 -29.67
CA THR A 797 -22.68 -35.52 -28.59
C THR A 797 -21.69 -36.39 -27.84
N THR A 798 -20.41 -36.02 -27.85
CA THR A 798 -19.37 -36.68 -27.05
C THR A 798 -19.13 -35.87 -25.77
N THR A 799 -19.10 -36.55 -24.63
CA THR A 799 -18.89 -35.94 -23.31
C THR A 799 -17.66 -36.55 -22.66
N VAL A 800 -16.61 -35.75 -22.47
CA VAL A 800 -15.41 -36.24 -21.79
C VAL A 800 -15.60 -36.17 -20.27
N ALA A 801 -15.69 -37.34 -19.65
CA ALA A 801 -15.88 -37.52 -18.22
C ALA A 801 -14.52 -37.76 -17.54
N GLY A 802 -13.93 -36.72 -16.95
CA GLY A 802 -12.57 -36.77 -16.38
C GLY A 802 -12.39 -37.75 -15.21
N ARG A 803 -11.16 -38.31 -15.06
CA ARG A 803 -10.79 -39.28 -14.01
C ARG A 803 -10.39 -38.67 -12.65
N ALA A 804 -9.79 -37.49 -12.62
CA ALA A 804 -9.04 -36.99 -11.44
C ALA A 804 -9.49 -35.61 -10.95
N GLY A 805 -10.78 -35.43 -10.68
CA GLY A 805 -11.27 -34.23 -10.01
C GLY A 805 -11.27 -32.94 -10.82
N ALA A 806 -10.95 -33.00 -12.13
CA ALA A 806 -11.18 -31.90 -13.06
C ALA A 806 -12.65 -31.45 -12.98
N VAL A 807 -12.83 -30.17 -12.62
CA VAL A 807 -14.13 -29.53 -12.34
C VAL A 807 -14.97 -29.38 -13.63
N MET A 808 -14.36 -29.53 -14.81
CA MET A 808 -15.01 -29.25 -16.10
C MET A 808 -15.14 -30.50 -16.96
N HIS A 809 -16.39 -30.93 -17.18
CA HIS A 809 -16.73 -31.84 -18.27
C HIS A 809 -16.82 -31.06 -19.58
N HIS A 810 -16.23 -31.61 -20.65
CA HIS A 810 -16.26 -31.03 -21.98
C HIS A 810 -17.27 -31.78 -22.85
N HIS A 811 -18.25 -31.05 -23.39
CA HIS A 811 -19.21 -31.58 -24.35
C HIS A 811 -18.86 -31.06 -25.75
N PHE A 812 -18.79 -31.96 -26.73
CA PHE A 812 -18.62 -31.62 -28.14
C PHE A 812 -19.82 -32.19 -28.89
N THR A 813 -20.53 -31.35 -29.65
CA THR A 813 -21.70 -31.79 -30.40
C THR A 813 -21.42 -31.66 -31.88
N PHE A 814 -21.67 -32.74 -32.61
CA PHE A 814 -21.50 -32.83 -34.04
C PHE A 814 -22.85 -33.06 -34.72
N ARG A 815 -23.06 -32.41 -35.87
CA ARG A 815 -24.26 -32.54 -36.71
C ARG A 815 -23.87 -32.85 -38.15
N PRO A 816 -24.76 -33.48 -38.93
CA PRO A 816 -24.52 -33.71 -40.35
C PRO A 816 -24.24 -32.40 -41.11
N SER A 817 -23.24 -32.43 -41.98
CA SER A 817 -22.80 -31.36 -42.87
C SER A 817 -22.51 -31.93 -44.28
N THR A 818 -22.14 -31.07 -45.22
CA THR A 818 -21.78 -31.50 -46.59
C THR A 818 -20.52 -32.37 -46.67
N THR A 819 -19.66 -32.33 -45.64
CA THR A 819 -18.38 -33.06 -45.58
C THR A 819 -18.39 -34.18 -44.52
N GLY A 820 -19.57 -34.62 -44.05
CA GLY A 820 -19.71 -35.62 -43.00
C GLY A 820 -20.38 -35.06 -41.76
N MET A 821 -19.71 -35.12 -40.61
CA MET A 821 -20.18 -34.54 -39.35
C MET A 821 -19.36 -33.30 -39.02
N ALA A 822 -20.00 -32.15 -38.79
CA ALA A 822 -19.34 -30.91 -38.38
C ALA A 822 -19.70 -30.53 -36.94
N GLU A 823 -18.77 -29.92 -36.22
CA GLU A 823 -18.99 -29.48 -34.84
C GLU A 823 -19.91 -28.24 -34.77
N GLU A 824 -20.87 -28.27 -33.86
CA GLU A 824 -21.71 -27.12 -33.49
C GLU A 824 -20.98 -26.26 -32.43
N ARG A 825 -20.05 -25.42 -32.89
CA ARG A 825 -19.14 -24.64 -32.01
C ARG A 825 -19.85 -23.73 -30.99
N LEU A 826 -21.05 -23.21 -31.31
CA LEU A 826 -21.81 -22.30 -30.42
C LEU A 826 -22.12 -22.92 -29.05
N ILE A 827 -22.37 -24.23 -29.01
CA ILE A 827 -22.75 -24.94 -27.78
C ILE A 827 -21.60 -25.76 -27.20
N ARG A 828 -20.36 -25.55 -27.67
CA ARG A 828 -19.19 -26.27 -27.17
C ARG A 828 -19.07 -26.12 -25.65
N GLY A 829 -18.81 -27.23 -24.97
CA GLY A 829 -18.76 -27.31 -23.52
C GLY A 829 -20.14 -27.44 -22.87
N LEU A 830 -21.24 -27.51 -23.62
CA LEU A 830 -22.58 -27.73 -23.08
C LEU A 830 -23.31 -28.86 -23.80
N HIS A 831 -24.12 -29.59 -23.03
CA HIS A 831 -25.07 -30.52 -23.62
C HIS A 831 -26.14 -29.74 -24.43
N PRO A 832 -26.54 -30.19 -25.63
CA PRO A 832 -27.47 -29.48 -26.52
C PRO A 832 -28.78 -29.04 -25.85
N PHE A 833 -29.36 -29.90 -25.01
CA PHE A 833 -30.59 -29.58 -24.29
C PHE A 833 -30.39 -28.64 -23.09
N ILE A 834 -29.18 -28.55 -22.54
CA ILE A 834 -28.85 -27.47 -21.61
C ILE A 834 -28.77 -26.16 -22.38
N ALA A 835 -28.04 -26.14 -23.50
CA ALA A 835 -27.90 -24.95 -24.35
C ALA A 835 -29.27 -24.42 -24.83
N GLN A 836 -30.18 -25.32 -25.26
CA GLN A 836 -31.55 -24.97 -25.63
C GLN A 836 -32.33 -24.33 -24.46
N ARG A 837 -32.25 -24.91 -23.25
CA ARG A 837 -32.95 -24.36 -22.06
C ARG A 837 -32.41 -23.00 -21.65
N MET A 838 -31.11 -22.81 -21.79
CA MET A 838 -30.39 -21.57 -21.51
C MET A 838 -30.48 -20.53 -22.62
N GLN A 839 -31.19 -20.84 -23.71
CA GLN A 839 -31.37 -19.96 -24.87
C GLN A 839 -30.04 -19.50 -25.50
N PHE A 840 -29.05 -20.40 -25.62
CA PHE A 840 -27.73 -20.09 -26.17
C PHE A 840 -27.75 -19.53 -27.60
N GLU A 841 -28.77 -19.87 -28.39
CA GLU A 841 -28.96 -19.31 -29.74
C GLU A 841 -29.03 -17.78 -29.74
N ARG A 842 -29.42 -17.16 -28.61
CA ARG A 842 -29.40 -15.71 -28.45
C ARG A 842 -28.00 -15.12 -28.52
N LEU A 843 -26.95 -15.91 -28.27
CA LEU A 843 -25.55 -15.49 -28.38
C LEU A 843 -24.93 -15.82 -29.75
N SER A 844 -25.73 -16.13 -30.78
CA SER A 844 -25.26 -16.49 -32.13
C SER A 844 -24.36 -15.44 -32.81
N LYS A 845 -24.42 -14.17 -32.39
CA LYS A 845 -23.56 -13.06 -32.86
C LYS A 845 -22.21 -12.96 -32.13
N PHE A 846 -21.94 -13.86 -31.18
CA PHE A 846 -20.72 -13.87 -30.37
C PHE A 846 -19.95 -15.17 -30.57
N ASP A 847 -18.62 -15.07 -30.47
CA ASP A 847 -17.74 -16.22 -30.32
C ASP A 847 -17.56 -16.50 -28.83
N LEU A 848 -17.87 -17.74 -28.44
CA LEU A 848 -17.94 -18.17 -27.04
C LEU A 848 -16.73 -19.02 -26.68
N THR A 849 -16.01 -18.61 -25.64
CA THR A 849 -14.91 -19.38 -25.05
C THR A 849 -15.28 -19.74 -23.62
N ARG A 850 -15.31 -21.04 -23.30
CA ARG A 850 -15.60 -21.54 -21.94
C ARG A 850 -14.45 -21.13 -21.00
N LEU A 851 -14.79 -20.56 -19.85
CA LEU A 851 -13.84 -20.18 -18.78
C LEU A 851 -14.00 -21.07 -17.54
N PRO A 852 -12.97 -21.22 -16.70
CA PRO A 852 -13.08 -21.85 -15.39
C PRO A 852 -14.08 -21.12 -14.49
N SER A 853 -14.90 -21.86 -13.76
CA SER A 853 -15.87 -21.36 -12.78
C SER A 853 -15.50 -21.82 -11.36
N SER A 854 -16.08 -21.17 -10.34
CA SER A 854 -15.91 -21.56 -8.94
C SER A 854 -16.78 -22.75 -8.51
N ASP A 855 -17.77 -23.11 -9.33
CA ASP A 855 -18.66 -24.25 -9.15
C ASP A 855 -18.93 -24.99 -10.48
N GLU A 856 -19.04 -26.33 -10.44
CA GLU A 856 -19.27 -27.20 -11.60
C GLU A 856 -20.61 -26.92 -12.32
N GLU A 857 -21.63 -26.43 -11.60
CA GLU A 857 -22.94 -26.08 -12.15
C GLU A 857 -22.98 -24.63 -12.71
N VAL A 858 -21.87 -23.89 -12.60
CA VAL A 858 -21.73 -22.57 -13.25
C VAL A 858 -20.96 -22.74 -14.56
N TYR A 859 -21.63 -22.49 -15.67
CA TYR A 859 -21.02 -22.47 -16.99
C TYR A 859 -20.65 -21.03 -17.34
N LEU A 860 -19.38 -20.69 -17.13
CA LEU A 860 -18.84 -19.37 -17.42
C LEU A 860 -18.30 -19.31 -18.85
N PHE A 861 -18.66 -18.27 -19.60
CA PHE A 861 -18.18 -18.02 -20.96
C PHE A 861 -17.68 -16.59 -21.12
N GLN A 862 -16.59 -16.43 -21.86
CA GLN A 862 -16.24 -15.19 -22.52
C GLN A 862 -16.95 -15.13 -23.87
N ALA A 863 -17.79 -14.12 -24.07
CA ALA A 863 -18.45 -13.85 -25.33
C ALA A 863 -17.80 -12.63 -25.98
N VAL A 864 -17.23 -12.79 -27.18
CA VAL A 864 -16.66 -11.68 -27.96
C VAL A 864 -17.53 -11.48 -29.21
N ALA A 865 -18.03 -10.27 -29.44
CA ALA A 865 -18.88 -10.03 -30.59
C ALA A 865 -18.08 -10.16 -31.90
N ARG A 866 -18.64 -10.85 -32.89
CA ARG A 866 -17.98 -11.13 -34.18
C ARG A 866 -17.65 -9.87 -34.97
N GLU A 867 -18.53 -8.89 -34.93
CA GLU A 867 -18.41 -7.63 -35.67
C GLU A 867 -17.75 -6.51 -34.84
N ASN A 868 -17.56 -6.71 -33.53
CA ASN A 868 -17.00 -5.72 -32.62
C ASN A 868 -16.18 -6.42 -31.52
N SER A 869 -14.90 -6.66 -31.77
CA SER A 869 -14.00 -7.31 -30.79
C SER A 869 -13.82 -6.52 -29.49
N SER A 870 -14.19 -5.23 -29.48
CA SER A 870 -14.19 -4.41 -28.25
C SER A 870 -15.41 -4.69 -27.35
N ASP A 871 -16.44 -5.36 -27.86
CA ASP A 871 -17.55 -5.89 -27.06
C ASP A 871 -17.22 -7.31 -26.59
N SER A 872 -16.53 -7.38 -25.45
CA SER A 872 -16.28 -8.64 -24.75
C SER A 872 -17.05 -8.67 -23.43
N ARG A 873 -17.92 -9.67 -23.30
CA ARG A 873 -18.80 -9.90 -22.15
C ARG A 873 -18.40 -11.18 -21.42
N ILE A 874 -18.66 -11.23 -20.13
CA ILE A 874 -18.64 -12.48 -19.37
C ILE A 874 -20.09 -12.88 -19.11
N VAL A 875 -20.46 -14.10 -19.52
CA VAL A 875 -21.80 -14.63 -19.35
C VAL A 875 -21.72 -15.89 -18.50
N ALA A 876 -22.44 -15.90 -17.38
CA ALA A 876 -22.55 -17.05 -16.49
C ALA A 876 -23.93 -17.70 -16.64
N PHE A 877 -23.95 -19.02 -16.81
CA PHE A 877 -25.18 -19.81 -16.85
C PHE A 877 -25.19 -20.80 -15.70
N THR A 878 -26.33 -21.01 -15.04
CA THR A 878 -26.47 -22.06 -14.02
C THR A 878 -27.91 -22.55 -13.89
N GLN A 879 -28.12 -23.67 -13.19
CA GLN A 879 -29.42 -24.29 -13.00
C GLN A 879 -29.74 -24.45 -11.52
N VAL A 880 -31.00 -24.19 -11.17
CA VAL A 880 -31.54 -24.41 -9.83
C VAL A 880 -32.51 -25.58 -9.90
N ARG A 881 -32.14 -26.71 -9.29
CA ARG A 881 -32.93 -27.95 -9.30
C ARG A 881 -33.84 -28.11 -8.08
N ASP A 882 -33.52 -27.39 -7.03
CA ASP A 882 -34.28 -27.33 -5.79
C ASP A 882 -34.57 -25.87 -5.48
N LEU A 883 -35.85 -25.58 -5.25
CA LEU A 883 -36.34 -24.24 -4.93
C LEU A 883 -37.01 -24.26 -3.55
N THR A 884 -36.42 -24.99 -2.60
CA THR A 884 -36.89 -25.04 -1.22
C THR A 884 -36.99 -23.62 -0.65
N GLU A 885 -38.20 -23.28 -0.19
CA GLU A 885 -38.54 -21.97 0.34
C GLU A 885 -38.26 -21.94 1.85
N LEU A 886 -37.40 -21.02 2.30
CA LEU A 886 -37.25 -20.72 3.72
C LEU A 886 -38.28 -19.64 4.08
N ARG A 887 -39.26 -19.99 4.91
CA ARG A 887 -40.30 -19.08 5.39
C ARG A 887 -40.19 -18.84 6.89
N GLU A 888 -40.53 -17.64 7.33
CA GLU A 888 -40.73 -17.31 8.75
C GLU A 888 -41.97 -18.02 9.31
N HIS A 889 -42.14 -18.00 10.63
CA HIS A 889 -43.28 -18.66 11.29
C HIS A 889 -44.64 -18.08 10.89
N ASP A 890 -44.68 -16.85 10.37
CA ASP A 890 -45.87 -16.18 9.83
C ASP A 890 -46.14 -16.50 8.34
N GLY A 891 -45.34 -17.39 7.74
CA GLY A 891 -45.45 -17.78 6.33
C GLY A 891 -44.78 -16.83 5.35
N ARG A 892 -44.11 -15.77 5.81
CA ARG A 892 -43.38 -14.83 4.95
C ARG A 892 -42.15 -15.49 4.33
N LEU A 893 -41.99 -15.40 3.01
CA LEU A 893 -40.78 -15.89 2.33
C LEU A 893 -39.56 -15.08 2.77
N VAL A 894 -38.61 -15.78 3.40
CA VAL A 894 -37.33 -15.24 3.84
C VAL A 894 -36.33 -15.46 2.73
N ALA A 895 -36.07 -16.70 2.30
CA ALA A 895 -34.98 -17.00 1.37
C ALA A 895 -35.25 -18.15 0.42
N LEU A 896 -34.49 -18.17 -0.67
CA LEU A 896 -34.35 -19.28 -1.60
C LEU A 896 -32.89 -19.72 -1.61
N PRO A 897 -32.43 -20.48 -0.59
CA PRO A 897 -31.01 -20.72 -0.35
C PRO A 897 -30.26 -21.20 -1.60
N THR A 898 -30.78 -22.24 -2.27
CA THR A 898 -30.16 -22.82 -3.47
C THR A 898 -30.09 -21.85 -4.65
N ALA A 899 -31.10 -20.97 -4.81
CA ALA A 899 -31.10 -19.98 -5.90
C ALA A 899 -30.13 -18.82 -5.61
N GLU A 900 -30.05 -18.40 -4.35
CA GLU A 900 -29.11 -17.38 -3.88
C GLU A 900 -27.66 -17.86 -3.95
N ASP A 901 -27.41 -19.11 -3.55
CA ASP A 901 -26.11 -19.76 -3.66
C ASP A 901 -25.66 -19.87 -5.13
N ALA A 902 -26.57 -20.26 -6.03
CA ALA A 902 -26.29 -20.33 -7.46
C ALA A 902 -25.95 -18.96 -8.06
N LEU A 903 -26.66 -17.90 -7.64
CA LEU A 903 -26.34 -16.53 -8.03
C LEU A 903 -24.99 -16.08 -7.46
N ALA A 904 -24.71 -16.38 -6.19
CA ALA A 904 -23.43 -16.08 -5.55
C ALA A 904 -22.25 -16.76 -6.27
N ALA A 905 -22.39 -18.03 -6.66
CA ALA A 905 -21.38 -18.77 -7.42
C ALA A 905 -21.15 -18.16 -8.82
N CYS A 906 -22.22 -17.71 -9.50
CA CYS A 906 -22.10 -16.96 -10.76
C CYS A 906 -21.34 -15.64 -10.59
N LEU A 907 -21.69 -14.87 -9.56
CA LEU A 907 -21.05 -13.58 -9.27
C LEU A 907 -19.57 -13.74 -8.93
N ASP A 908 -19.21 -14.72 -8.09
CA ASP A 908 -17.80 -15.03 -7.79
C ASP A 908 -17.03 -15.48 -9.04
N SER A 909 -17.62 -16.34 -9.87
CA SER A 909 -17.02 -16.79 -11.13
C SER A 909 -16.73 -15.62 -12.08
N ILE A 910 -17.68 -14.68 -12.22
CA ILE A 910 -17.50 -13.45 -13.02
C ILE A 910 -16.37 -12.60 -12.43
N ARG A 911 -16.36 -12.36 -11.12
CA ARG A 911 -15.34 -11.52 -10.46
C ARG A 911 -13.93 -12.10 -10.63
N ARG A 912 -13.74 -13.41 -10.44
CA ARG A 912 -12.44 -14.09 -10.67
C ARG A 912 -11.97 -13.96 -12.11
N ALA A 913 -12.87 -14.03 -13.08
CA ALA A 913 -12.53 -13.83 -14.48
C ALA A 913 -12.19 -12.36 -14.78
N ARG A 914 -12.88 -11.41 -14.16
CA ARG A 914 -12.59 -9.97 -14.29
C ARG A 914 -11.28 -9.56 -13.63
N SER A 915 -10.94 -10.11 -12.47
CA SER A 915 -9.70 -9.75 -11.74
C SER A 915 -8.42 -10.13 -12.49
N ARG A 916 -8.53 -11.01 -13.49
CA ARG A 916 -7.44 -11.41 -14.40
C ARG A 916 -7.37 -10.53 -15.65
N ARG A 917 -8.28 -9.57 -15.83
CA ARG A 917 -8.36 -8.67 -16.99
C ARG A 917 -7.95 -7.23 -16.61
N PRO A 918 -7.50 -6.42 -17.58
CA PRO A 918 -7.26 -5.00 -17.38
C PRO A 918 -8.54 -4.23 -16.99
N SER A 919 -8.39 -3.14 -16.24
CA SER A 919 -9.45 -2.42 -15.49
C SER A 919 -10.55 -1.75 -16.34
N ASN A 920 -10.48 -1.78 -17.66
CA ASN A 920 -11.36 -1.00 -18.55
C ASN A 920 -12.58 -1.77 -19.08
N ALA A 921 -12.98 -2.88 -18.44
CA ALA A 921 -14.11 -3.68 -18.87
C ALA A 921 -15.45 -2.95 -18.63
N LEU A 922 -16.29 -2.86 -19.67
CA LEU A 922 -17.64 -2.27 -19.60
C LEU A 922 -18.60 -3.13 -18.76
N ASN A 923 -19.67 -2.52 -18.25
CA ASN A 923 -20.72 -3.22 -17.49
C ASN A 923 -21.70 -3.95 -18.44
N THR A 924 -21.23 -5.03 -19.07
CA THR A 924 -21.96 -5.82 -20.08
C THR A 924 -22.15 -7.29 -19.70
N ASN A 925 -21.77 -7.67 -18.48
CA ASN A 925 -21.81 -9.07 -18.06
C ASN A 925 -23.25 -9.53 -17.83
N ARG A 926 -23.51 -10.83 -17.99
CA ARG A 926 -24.87 -11.38 -17.87
C ARG A 926 -24.88 -12.65 -17.04
N ILE A 927 -25.97 -12.87 -16.31
CA ILE A 927 -26.23 -14.12 -15.59
C ILE A 927 -27.57 -14.68 -16.06
N VAL A 928 -27.60 -15.97 -16.39
CA VAL A 928 -28.83 -16.69 -16.75
C VAL A 928 -29.00 -17.90 -15.85
N ILE A 929 -30.12 -17.96 -15.14
CA ILE A 929 -30.44 -19.02 -14.17
C ILE A 929 -31.71 -19.74 -14.60
N TYR A 930 -31.62 -21.04 -14.88
CA TYR A 930 -32.79 -21.85 -15.19
C TYR A 930 -33.31 -22.57 -13.94
N VAL A 931 -34.56 -22.31 -13.56
CA VAL A 931 -35.21 -22.88 -12.38
C VAL A 931 -36.09 -24.06 -12.81
N TRP A 932 -35.75 -25.25 -12.33
CA TRP A 932 -36.44 -26.50 -12.71
C TRP A 932 -37.81 -26.66 -12.04
N PRO A 933 -37.94 -26.51 -10.71
CA PRO A 933 -39.22 -26.68 -10.05
C PRO A 933 -40.20 -25.60 -10.53
N PRO A 934 -41.48 -25.93 -10.75
CA PRO A 934 -42.49 -24.91 -10.90
C PRO A 934 -42.56 -24.09 -9.62
N SER A 935 -42.75 -22.78 -9.76
CA SER A 935 -42.77 -21.83 -8.65
C SER A 935 -44.10 -21.10 -8.59
N ASP A 936 -44.65 -20.97 -7.39
CA ASP A 936 -45.85 -20.17 -7.11
C ASP A 936 -45.50 -18.84 -6.41
N ILE A 937 -44.21 -18.45 -6.43
CA ILE A 937 -43.71 -17.24 -5.78
C ILE A 937 -44.29 -15.99 -6.45
N THR A 938 -44.85 -15.11 -5.64
CA THR A 938 -45.48 -13.88 -6.10
C THR A 938 -44.47 -12.81 -6.50
N ARG A 939 -44.89 -11.84 -7.34
CA ARG A 939 -44.04 -10.70 -7.71
C ARG A 939 -43.49 -9.93 -6.50
N ARG A 940 -44.31 -9.71 -5.47
CA ARG A 940 -43.90 -9.00 -4.23
C ARG A 940 -42.86 -9.79 -3.41
N GLU A 941 -42.89 -11.12 -3.47
CA GLU A 941 -41.88 -11.96 -2.83
C GLU A 941 -40.56 -11.94 -3.65
N LEU A 942 -40.65 -11.98 -4.98
CA LEU A 942 -39.48 -11.81 -5.86
C LEU A 942 -38.79 -10.45 -5.67
N GLU A 943 -39.55 -9.36 -5.58
CA GLU A 943 -39.02 -8.02 -5.33
C GLU A 943 -38.27 -7.94 -3.98
N ARG A 944 -38.78 -8.63 -2.95
CA ARG A 944 -38.11 -8.70 -1.63
C ARG A 944 -36.81 -9.49 -1.67
N ILE A 945 -36.80 -10.65 -2.34
CA ILE A 945 -35.58 -11.45 -2.51
C ILE A 945 -34.55 -10.66 -3.35
N ALA A 946 -34.98 -10.04 -4.44
CA ALA A 946 -34.13 -9.22 -5.28
C ALA A 946 -33.49 -8.07 -4.46
N ALA A 947 -34.28 -7.36 -3.65
CA ALA A 947 -33.77 -6.29 -2.78
C ALA A 947 -32.67 -6.78 -1.82
N ARG A 948 -32.77 -8.00 -1.30
CA ARG A 948 -31.71 -8.58 -0.45
C ARG A 948 -30.43 -8.89 -1.24
N VAL A 949 -30.56 -9.45 -2.43
CA VAL A 949 -29.39 -9.97 -3.18
C VAL A 949 -28.72 -8.90 -4.04
N LEU A 950 -29.44 -7.83 -4.41
CA LEU A 950 -28.93 -6.73 -5.24
C LEU A 950 -27.60 -6.13 -4.75
N PRO A 951 -27.38 -5.81 -3.46
CA PRO A 951 -26.09 -5.33 -2.96
C PRO A 951 -24.91 -6.27 -3.30
N SER A 952 -25.15 -7.59 -3.31
CA SER A 952 -24.12 -8.57 -3.66
C SER A 952 -23.74 -8.56 -5.15
N THR A 953 -24.53 -7.91 -6.02
CA THR A 953 -24.28 -7.78 -7.46
C THR A 953 -23.38 -6.60 -7.82
N ALA A 954 -23.20 -5.66 -6.87
CA ALA A 954 -22.36 -4.49 -7.05
C ALA A 954 -20.94 -4.89 -7.45
N GLY A 955 -20.36 -4.13 -8.38
CA GLY A 955 -19.01 -4.39 -8.88
C GLY A 955 -18.89 -5.61 -9.79
N ALA A 956 -19.93 -6.40 -10.08
CA ALA A 956 -19.84 -7.52 -11.04
C ALA A 956 -19.91 -7.06 -12.52
N GLY A 957 -20.24 -5.78 -12.76
CA GLY A 957 -20.35 -5.21 -14.11
C GLY A 957 -21.48 -5.81 -14.93
N LEU A 958 -22.62 -6.08 -14.27
CA LEU A 958 -23.77 -6.73 -14.89
C LEU A 958 -24.59 -5.75 -15.71
N GLU A 959 -25.12 -6.23 -16.84
CA GLU A 959 -26.16 -5.62 -17.64
C GLU A 959 -27.52 -6.25 -17.32
N GLU A 960 -27.55 -7.57 -17.10
CA GLU A 960 -28.78 -8.34 -16.90
C GLU A 960 -28.55 -9.59 -16.03
N ILE A 961 -29.49 -9.86 -15.13
CA ILE A 961 -29.71 -11.18 -14.52
C ILE A 961 -31.07 -11.68 -15.00
N LEU A 962 -31.10 -12.87 -15.59
CA LEU A 962 -32.30 -13.49 -16.15
C LEU A 962 -32.58 -14.83 -15.45
N PHE A 963 -33.71 -14.93 -14.75
CA PHE A 963 -34.23 -16.20 -14.26
C PHE A 963 -35.30 -16.72 -15.21
N ILE A 964 -35.13 -17.95 -15.70
CA ILE A 964 -36.11 -18.65 -16.53
C ILE A 964 -36.77 -19.73 -15.67
N ALA A 965 -38.04 -19.57 -15.35
CA ALA A 965 -38.81 -20.46 -14.49
C ALA A 965 -40.11 -20.92 -15.17
N ARG A 966 -40.85 -21.80 -14.50
CA ARG A 966 -42.22 -22.18 -14.88
C ARG A 966 -43.17 -21.79 -13.75
N GLN A 967 -44.24 -21.07 -14.05
CA GLN A 967 -45.27 -20.71 -13.07
C GLN A 967 -46.61 -21.33 -13.48
N ARG A 968 -47.46 -21.67 -12.50
CA ARG A 968 -48.84 -22.05 -12.80
C ARG A 968 -49.63 -20.81 -13.15
N ALA A 969 -50.29 -20.83 -14.30
CA ALA A 969 -51.23 -19.80 -14.70
C ALA A 969 -52.39 -19.76 -13.67
N PRO A 970 -52.68 -18.62 -13.02
CA PRO A 970 -53.65 -18.53 -11.93
C PRO A 970 -55.07 -18.97 -12.31
N LYS A 971 -55.43 -18.89 -13.61
CA LYS A 971 -56.76 -19.18 -14.13
C LYS A 971 -56.92 -20.60 -14.69
N THR A 972 -55.87 -21.17 -15.26
CA THR A 972 -55.95 -22.46 -15.98
C THR A 972 -55.18 -23.59 -15.28
N GLY A 973 -54.30 -23.26 -14.32
CA GLY A 973 -53.44 -24.23 -13.65
C GLY A 973 -52.31 -24.81 -14.52
N GLU A 974 -52.26 -24.45 -15.81
CA GLU A 974 -51.22 -24.85 -16.75
C GLU A 974 -49.88 -24.19 -16.42
N LEU A 975 -48.78 -24.90 -16.66
CA LEU A 975 -47.43 -24.39 -16.44
C LEU A 975 -46.98 -23.56 -17.64
N ILE A 976 -46.84 -22.25 -17.45
CA ILE A 976 -46.30 -21.31 -18.43
C ILE A 976 -44.84 -20.99 -18.13
N LYS A 977 -44.03 -20.78 -19.16
CA LYS A 977 -42.65 -20.29 -19.00
C LYS A 977 -42.68 -18.81 -18.67
N THR A 978 -41.91 -18.42 -17.65
CA THR A 978 -41.83 -17.05 -17.17
C THR A 978 -40.37 -16.66 -17.01
N ALA A 979 -40.03 -15.45 -17.42
CA ALA A 979 -38.74 -14.82 -17.25
C ALA A 979 -38.84 -13.71 -16.20
N VAL A 980 -37.97 -13.75 -15.18
CA VAL A 980 -37.74 -12.63 -14.25
C VAL A 980 -36.42 -11.99 -14.65
N ARG A 981 -36.47 -10.73 -15.09
CA ARG A 981 -35.31 -9.95 -15.53
C ARG A 981 -35.00 -8.85 -14.54
N VAL A 982 -33.75 -8.82 -14.09
CA VAL A 982 -33.16 -7.69 -13.36
C VAL A 982 -32.17 -7.02 -14.29
N THR A 983 -32.46 -5.80 -14.73
CA THR A 983 -31.57 -5.02 -15.61
C THR A 983 -30.89 -3.91 -14.83
N PHE A 984 -29.66 -3.63 -15.21
CA PHE A 984 -28.83 -2.57 -14.64
C PHE A 984 -28.61 -1.50 -15.70
N ASP A 985 -29.01 -0.27 -15.40
CA ASP A 985 -28.80 0.84 -16.31
C ASP A 985 -27.42 1.49 -16.13
N ALA A 986 -27.08 2.40 -17.04
CA ALA A 986 -25.80 3.11 -17.05
C ALA A 986 -25.64 4.09 -15.88
N THR A 987 -26.72 4.41 -15.16
CA THR A 987 -26.73 5.29 -13.98
C THR A 987 -26.64 4.51 -12.66
N GLY A 988 -26.60 3.17 -12.72
CA GLY A 988 -26.61 2.30 -11.54
C GLY A 988 -28.01 1.98 -11.01
N GLY A 989 -29.06 2.44 -11.69
CA GLY A 989 -30.44 2.06 -11.41
C GLY A 989 -30.71 0.61 -11.78
N THR A 990 -31.61 -0.01 -11.03
CA THR A 990 -31.99 -1.42 -11.21
C THR A 990 -33.49 -1.52 -11.45
N SER A 991 -33.89 -2.27 -12.46
CA SER A 991 -35.31 -2.53 -12.75
C SER A 991 -35.60 -4.02 -12.77
N LEU A 992 -36.73 -4.42 -12.16
CA LEU A 992 -37.22 -5.79 -12.16
C LEU A 992 -38.48 -5.90 -13.03
N SER A 993 -38.46 -6.82 -14.00
CA SER A 993 -39.59 -7.12 -14.86
C SER A 993 -39.88 -8.62 -14.90
N VAL A 994 -41.16 -8.97 -14.98
CA VAL A 994 -41.63 -10.36 -15.08
C VAL A 994 -42.47 -10.49 -16.35
N GLY A 995 -42.16 -11.45 -17.21
CA GLY A 995 -42.87 -11.64 -18.48
C GLY A 995 -42.47 -12.93 -19.19
N GLU A 996 -42.70 -13.01 -20.49
CA GLU A 996 -42.27 -14.16 -21.30
C GLU A 996 -40.78 -14.10 -21.64
N PRO A 997 -40.07 -15.25 -21.69
CA PRO A 997 -38.68 -15.29 -22.15
C PRO A 997 -38.57 -14.89 -23.63
N SER A 998 -37.74 -13.90 -23.94
CA SER A 998 -37.46 -13.49 -25.33
C SER A 998 -36.60 -14.54 -26.05
N ALA A 999 -36.90 -14.79 -27.33
CA ALA A 999 -36.08 -15.61 -28.23
C ALA A 999 -35.13 -14.76 -29.11
N GLU A 1000 -35.17 -13.43 -28.99
CA GLU A 1000 -34.38 -12.53 -29.83
C GLU A 1000 -32.88 -12.65 -29.54
N PRO A 1001 -32.04 -12.60 -30.59
CA PRO A 1001 -30.59 -12.50 -30.44
C PRO A 1001 -30.18 -11.31 -29.56
N ILE A 1002 -29.16 -11.52 -28.75
CA ILE A 1002 -28.49 -10.44 -28.03
C ILE A 1002 -27.65 -9.69 -29.06
N GLU A 1003 -27.92 -8.40 -29.20
CA GLU A 1003 -27.19 -7.54 -30.12
C GLU A 1003 -25.83 -7.13 -29.55
N PRO A 1004 -24.75 -7.14 -30.37
CA PRO A 1004 -23.50 -6.49 -30.04
C PRO A 1004 -23.69 -5.01 -29.68
N LEU A 1005 -22.78 -4.47 -28.87
CA LEU A 1005 -22.78 -3.05 -28.55
C LEU A 1005 -22.58 -2.21 -29.81
N ASP A 1006 -23.55 -1.36 -30.11
CA ASP A 1006 -23.43 -0.33 -31.12
C ASP A 1006 -22.56 0.85 -30.62
N GLY A 1007 -22.20 1.74 -31.56
CA GLY A 1007 -21.35 2.90 -31.24
C GLY A 1007 -21.98 3.88 -30.25
N TYR A 1008 -23.31 3.95 -30.17
CA TYR A 1008 -24.02 4.82 -29.24
C TYR A 1008 -23.92 4.27 -27.81
N ARG A 1009 -24.29 3.00 -27.61
CA ARG A 1009 -24.31 2.36 -26.30
C ARG A 1009 -22.92 2.20 -25.72
N GLN A 1010 -21.90 2.04 -26.57
CA GLN A 1010 -20.51 2.08 -26.13
C GLN A 1010 -20.12 3.44 -25.54
N LYS A 1011 -20.62 4.56 -26.09
CA LYS A 1011 -20.40 5.91 -25.51
C LYS A 1011 -21.14 6.07 -24.19
N VAL A 1012 -22.37 5.58 -24.09
CA VAL A 1012 -23.15 5.57 -22.84
C VAL A 1012 -22.40 4.85 -21.73
N LEU A 1013 -21.92 3.63 -22.00
CA LEU A 1013 -21.17 2.84 -21.02
C LEU A 1013 -19.79 3.45 -20.70
N ARG A 1014 -19.11 4.11 -21.65
CA ARG A 1014 -17.86 4.84 -21.40
C ARG A 1014 -18.07 6.10 -20.55
N ALA A 1015 -19.17 6.81 -20.73
CA ALA A 1015 -19.53 7.93 -19.86
C ALA A 1015 -19.80 7.41 -18.44
N SER A 1016 -20.60 6.35 -18.33
CA SER A 1016 -20.93 5.68 -17.06
C SER A 1016 -19.70 5.14 -16.33
N SER A 1017 -18.72 4.56 -17.03
CA SER A 1017 -17.48 4.07 -16.39
C SER A 1017 -16.62 5.19 -15.81
N ARG A 1018 -16.80 6.43 -16.29
CA ARG A 1018 -16.23 7.66 -15.70
C ARG A 1018 -17.17 8.33 -14.71
N ASN A 1019 -18.28 7.67 -14.39
CA ASN A 1019 -19.38 8.16 -13.59
C ASN A 1019 -19.98 9.49 -14.07
N THR A 1020 -20.18 9.58 -15.37
CA THR A 1020 -20.83 10.70 -16.03
C THR A 1020 -22.01 10.16 -16.83
N VAL A 1021 -23.00 11.01 -17.09
CA VAL A 1021 -24.14 10.64 -17.93
C VAL A 1021 -23.84 11.07 -19.36
N TYR A 1022 -24.09 10.20 -20.33
CA TYR A 1022 -23.96 10.57 -21.75
C TYR A 1022 -25.06 11.57 -22.11
N PRO A 1023 -24.76 12.71 -22.76
CA PRO A 1023 -25.70 13.84 -22.90
C PRO A 1023 -27.07 13.45 -23.49
N TYR A 1024 -27.09 12.51 -24.44
CA TYR A 1024 -28.33 12.06 -25.05
C TYR A 1024 -29.26 11.28 -24.11
N GLU A 1025 -28.75 10.69 -23.03
CA GLU A 1025 -29.56 10.02 -22.00
C GLU A 1025 -30.34 11.05 -21.15
N LEU A 1026 -29.84 12.29 -21.04
CA LEU A 1026 -30.53 13.37 -20.34
C LEU A 1026 -31.73 13.90 -21.14
N THR A 1027 -31.67 13.85 -22.47
CA THR A 1027 -32.69 14.47 -23.34
C THR A 1027 -34.12 14.01 -23.02
N GLY A 1028 -34.31 12.71 -22.75
CA GLY A 1028 -35.63 12.15 -22.40
C GLY A 1028 -36.12 12.54 -21.00
N MET A 1029 -35.21 12.79 -20.06
CA MET A 1029 -35.55 13.26 -18.71
C MET A 1029 -35.92 14.75 -18.72
N LEU A 1030 -35.32 15.50 -19.64
CA LEU A 1030 -35.53 16.94 -19.73
C LEU A 1030 -36.87 17.29 -20.35
N GLY A 1031 -37.47 16.49 -21.24
CA GLY A 1031 -38.75 16.78 -21.88
C GLY A 1031 -38.74 16.47 -23.38
N THR A 1032 -39.59 17.14 -24.16
CA THR A 1032 -39.56 17.00 -25.63
C THR A 1032 -38.36 17.76 -26.16
N PHE A 1033 -37.30 17.06 -26.57
CA PHE A 1033 -36.04 17.63 -27.01
C PHE A 1033 -35.87 17.55 -28.53
N THR A 1034 -35.53 18.68 -29.14
CA THR A 1034 -35.14 18.80 -30.55
C THR A 1034 -33.68 19.21 -30.64
N GLU A 1035 -32.84 18.33 -31.17
CA GLU A 1035 -31.41 18.60 -31.35
C GLU A 1035 -31.20 19.76 -32.35
N HIS A 1036 -30.25 20.64 -32.05
CA HIS A 1036 -29.81 21.69 -32.97
C HIS A 1036 -28.30 21.59 -33.19
N ASP A 1037 -27.86 21.87 -34.42
CA ASP A 1037 -26.44 21.99 -34.75
C ASP A 1037 -26.19 23.17 -35.68
N LEU A 1038 -24.92 23.54 -35.85
CA LEU A 1038 -24.52 24.69 -36.66
C LEU A 1038 -24.76 24.42 -38.16
N ASP A 1039 -25.41 25.36 -38.83
CA ASP A 1039 -25.49 25.42 -40.29
C ASP A 1039 -24.22 26.06 -40.92
N GLU A 1040 -24.24 26.27 -42.24
CA GLU A 1040 -23.15 26.92 -42.98
C GLU A 1040 -22.88 28.36 -42.53
N ASN A 1041 -23.86 29.04 -41.92
CA ASN A 1041 -23.75 30.39 -41.39
C ASN A 1041 -23.41 30.42 -39.89
N HIS A 1042 -23.08 29.26 -39.30
CA HIS A 1042 -22.82 29.10 -37.87
C HIS A 1042 -24.01 29.47 -36.95
N ALA A 1043 -25.24 29.35 -37.45
CA ALA A 1043 -26.45 29.45 -36.65
C ALA A 1043 -26.94 28.06 -36.21
N LEU A 1044 -27.48 27.94 -35.00
CA LEU A 1044 -28.12 26.70 -34.56
C LEU A 1044 -29.47 26.50 -35.26
N VAL A 1045 -29.59 25.39 -36.01
CA VAL A 1045 -30.82 24.95 -36.69
C VAL A 1045 -31.21 23.54 -36.24
N PRO A 1046 -32.50 23.17 -36.26
CA PRO A 1046 -32.95 21.82 -35.94
C PRO A 1046 -32.28 20.79 -36.84
N VAL A 1047 -31.82 19.68 -36.26
CA VAL A 1047 -31.25 18.54 -37.00
C VAL A 1047 -31.95 17.25 -36.62
N ASP A 1048 -32.18 16.39 -37.61
CA ASP A 1048 -32.68 15.03 -37.41
C ASP A 1048 -31.57 14.04 -37.78
N ARG A 1049 -30.83 13.57 -36.77
CA ARG A 1049 -29.74 12.60 -36.93
C ARG A 1049 -29.78 11.55 -35.82
N PRO A 1050 -29.23 10.35 -36.05
CA PRO A 1050 -29.09 9.35 -34.99
C PRO A 1050 -28.31 9.91 -33.79
N LYS A 1051 -28.82 9.67 -32.58
CA LYS A 1051 -28.19 10.11 -31.34
C LYS A 1051 -26.74 9.63 -31.24
N GLY A 1052 -25.89 10.46 -30.65
CA GLY A 1052 -24.46 10.20 -30.48
C GLY A 1052 -23.61 10.40 -31.73
N ARG A 1053 -24.15 11.02 -32.78
CA ARG A 1053 -23.38 11.46 -33.97
C ARG A 1053 -23.01 12.94 -33.92
N ASN A 1054 -23.09 13.58 -32.75
CA ASN A 1054 -22.59 14.94 -32.51
C ASN A 1054 -21.13 15.08 -32.92
N THR A 1055 -20.79 16.17 -33.60
CA THR A 1055 -19.44 16.43 -34.13
C THR A 1055 -18.52 17.07 -33.08
N ALA A 1056 -19.05 17.99 -32.27
CA ALA A 1056 -18.38 18.59 -31.11
C ALA A 1056 -18.57 17.79 -29.82
N ALA A 1057 -17.79 18.11 -28.79
CA ALA A 1057 -17.91 17.60 -27.42
C ALA A 1057 -19.08 18.24 -26.64
N MET A 1058 -20.12 18.69 -27.35
CA MET A 1058 -21.31 19.33 -26.80
C MET A 1058 -22.50 19.11 -27.71
N VAL A 1059 -23.66 18.88 -27.11
CA VAL A 1059 -24.96 18.76 -27.78
C VAL A 1059 -25.77 19.99 -27.42
N ALA A 1060 -26.30 20.68 -28.43
CA ALA A 1060 -27.21 21.81 -28.26
C ALA A 1060 -28.62 21.39 -28.72
N GLY A 1061 -29.65 22.00 -28.13
CA GLY A 1061 -31.01 21.78 -28.60
C GLY A 1061 -32.02 22.63 -27.87
N VAL A 1062 -33.27 22.54 -28.33
CA VAL A 1062 -34.42 23.19 -27.69
C VAL A 1062 -35.23 22.11 -27.01
N VAL A 1063 -35.67 22.36 -25.78
CA VAL A 1063 -36.52 21.42 -25.05
C VAL A 1063 -37.73 22.12 -24.44
N THR A 1064 -38.85 21.42 -24.42
CA THR A 1064 -40.11 21.86 -23.81
C THR A 1064 -40.56 20.86 -22.74
N THR A 1065 -40.80 21.34 -21.51
CA THR A 1065 -41.17 20.47 -20.38
C THR A 1065 -42.49 20.90 -19.75
N PRO A 1066 -43.53 20.05 -19.83
CA PRO A 1066 -44.76 20.26 -19.09
C PRO A 1066 -44.49 20.30 -17.58
N THR A 1067 -45.00 21.30 -16.89
CA THR A 1067 -44.95 21.38 -15.42
C THR A 1067 -46.37 21.54 -14.86
N ARG A 1068 -46.56 21.31 -13.55
CA ARG A 1068 -47.86 21.54 -12.90
C ARG A 1068 -48.38 22.98 -13.06
N ARG A 1069 -47.46 23.96 -13.14
CA ARG A 1069 -47.79 25.38 -13.32
C ARG A 1069 -47.93 25.79 -14.78
N HIS A 1070 -47.22 25.11 -15.68
CA HIS A 1070 -47.23 25.33 -17.13
C HIS A 1070 -47.50 24.01 -17.86
N PRO A 1071 -48.78 23.58 -17.97
CA PRO A 1071 -49.14 22.35 -18.68
C PRO A 1071 -48.76 22.36 -20.16
N GLU A 1072 -48.76 23.54 -20.78
CA GLU A 1072 -48.29 23.80 -22.15
C GLU A 1072 -46.78 23.59 -22.34
N GLY A 1073 -46.04 23.60 -21.23
CA GLY A 1073 -44.60 23.33 -21.18
C GLY A 1073 -43.72 24.57 -21.24
N VAL A 1074 -42.61 24.53 -20.49
CA VAL A 1074 -41.60 25.60 -20.47
C VAL A 1074 -40.52 25.28 -21.50
N THR A 1075 -40.36 26.17 -22.49
CA THR A 1075 -39.35 26.05 -23.55
C THR A 1075 -38.05 26.74 -23.15
N ARG A 1076 -36.90 26.10 -23.43
CA ARG A 1076 -35.57 26.64 -23.22
C ARG A 1076 -34.55 26.05 -24.19
N VAL A 1077 -33.46 26.77 -24.40
CA VAL A 1077 -32.29 26.25 -25.12
C VAL A 1077 -31.38 25.55 -24.11
N VAL A 1078 -30.94 24.34 -24.43
CA VAL A 1078 -30.11 23.51 -23.55
C VAL A 1078 -28.78 23.20 -24.21
N LEU A 1079 -27.71 23.29 -23.43
CA LEU A 1079 -26.36 22.84 -23.75
C LEU A 1079 -25.99 21.65 -22.85
N LEU A 1080 -25.53 20.55 -23.45
CA LEU A 1080 -25.15 19.32 -22.76
C LEU A 1080 -23.70 18.97 -23.11
N GLY A 1081 -22.81 18.91 -22.11
CA GLY A 1081 -21.41 18.50 -22.33
C GLY A 1081 -21.28 17.00 -22.65
N ASP A 1082 -20.39 16.64 -23.58
CA ASP A 1082 -20.07 15.26 -23.94
C ASP A 1082 -18.70 14.84 -23.35
N PRO A 1083 -18.65 14.15 -22.20
CA PRO A 1083 -17.39 13.70 -21.58
C PRO A 1083 -16.64 12.65 -22.40
N THR A 1084 -17.28 12.06 -23.41
CA THR A 1084 -16.65 11.00 -24.22
C THR A 1084 -15.67 11.55 -25.24
N LYS A 1085 -15.72 12.87 -25.51
CA LYS A 1085 -14.82 13.60 -26.42
C LYS A 1085 -13.95 14.57 -25.63
N SER A 1086 -12.67 14.24 -25.46
CA SER A 1086 -11.71 15.09 -24.75
C SER A 1086 -12.21 15.60 -23.38
N LEU A 1087 -12.97 14.78 -22.64
CA LEU A 1087 -13.58 15.14 -21.36
C LEU A 1087 -14.44 16.42 -21.40
N GLY A 1088 -15.06 16.71 -22.54
CA GLY A 1088 -15.87 17.92 -22.72
C GLY A 1088 -15.05 19.20 -22.79
N ALA A 1089 -13.75 19.12 -23.07
CA ALA A 1089 -12.90 20.31 -23.22
C ALA A 1089 -13.45 21.26 -24.30
N LEU A 1090 -13.44 22.56 -23.99
CA LEU A 1090 -13.95 23.60 -24.89
C LEU A 1090 -12.85 23.99 -25.88
N SER A 1091 -13.11 23.77 -27.16
CA SER A 1091 -12.35 24.34 -28.28
C SER A 1091 -13.27 25.22 -29.15
N GLU A 1092 -12.75 25.76 -30.24
CA GLU A 1092 -13.52 26.56 -31.20
C GLU A 1092 -14.92 25.96 -31.53
N PRO A 1093 -15.06 24.67 -31.89
CA PRO A 1093 -16.37 24.10 -32.25
C PRO A 1093 -17.38 24.12 -31.09
N GLU A 1094 -16.92 23.92 -29.86
CA GLU A 1094 -17.76 24.00 -28.66
C GLU A 1094 -18.15 25.44 -28.36
N CYS A 1095 -17.19 26.37 -28.38
CA CYS A 1095 -17.43 27.78 -28.09
C CYS A 1095 -18.42 28.42 -29.09
N ARG A 1096 -18.32 28.06 -30.38
CA ARG A 1096 -19.29 28.50 -31.40
C ARG A 1096 -20.72 28.04 -31.09
N ARG A 1097 -20.90 26.82 -30.56
CA ARG A 1097 -22.21 26.31 -30.16
C ARG A 1097 -22.76 27.04 -28.93
N VAL A 1098 -21.90 27.41 -27.98
CA VAL A 1098 -22.31 28.23 -26.82
C VAL A 1098 -22.82 29.59 -27.28
N ILE A 1099 -22.06 30.29 -28.11
CA ILE A 1099 -22.44 31.60 -28.66
C ILE A 1099 -23.76 31.50 -29.44
N ALA A 1100 -23.85 30.54 -30.37
CA ALA A 1100 -25.05 30.35 -31.19
C ALA A 1100 -26.29 29.93 -30.36
N ALA A 1101 -26.11 29.23 -29.24
CA ALA A 1101 -27.19 28.90 -28.29
C ALA A 1101 -27.69 30.13 -27.54
N LEU A 1102 -26.78 31.01 -27.10
CA LEU A 1102 -27.15 32.31 -26.50
C LEU A 1102 -27.93 33.17 -27.50
N ASP A 1103 -27.46 33.25 -28.75
CA ASP A 1103 -28.14 34.00 -29.81
C ASP A 1103 -29.52 33.40 -30.15
N LEU A 1104 -29.64 32.07 -30.19
CA LEU A 1104 -30.92 31.40 -30.42
C LEU A 1104 -31.91 31.68 -29.29
N ALA A 1105 -31.46 31.58 -28.04
CA ALA A 1105 -32.27 31.83 -26.86
C ALA A 1105 -32.75 33.28 -26.78
N GLU A 1106 -31.90 34.25 -27.15
CA GLU A 1106 -32.27 35.65 -27.26
C GLU A 1106 -33.35 35.88 -28.34
N ARG A 1107 -33.17 35.30 -29.53
CA ARG A 1107 -34.18 35.37 -30.61
C ARG A 1107 -35.51 34.76 -30.20
N MET A 1108 -35.48 33.63 -29.50
CA MET A 1108 -36.68 32.93 -29.02
C MET A 1108 -37.27 33.54 -27.75
N ARG A 1109 -36.53 34.43 -27.06
CA ARG A 1109 -36.85 34.98 -25.73
C ARG A 1109 -37.12 33.89 -24.68
N VAL A 1110 -36.27 32.88 -24.66
CA VAL A 1110 -36.31 31.75 -23.71
C VAL A 1110 -35.00 31.68 -22.93
N PRO A 1111 -34.96 31.05 -21.74
CA PRO A 1111 -33.71 30.89 -21.01
C PRO A 1111 -32.75 29.91 -21.70
N VAL A 1112 -31.46 30.02 -21.37
CA VAL A 1112 -30.44 29.01 -21.66
C VAL A 1112 -30.14 28.25 -20.38
N GLU A 1113 -30.08 26.93 -20.50
CA GLU A 1113 -29.72 26.03 -19.41
C GLU A 1113 -28.52 25.18 -19.84
N TRP A 1114 -27.44 25.21 -19.06
CA TRP A 1114 -26.21 24.49 -19.40
C TRP A 1114 -25.89 23.43 -18.35
N TYR A 1115 -25.95 22.17 -18.78
CA TYR A 1115 -25.45 21.02 -18.03
C TYR A 1115 -23.95 20.88 -18.28
N ALA A 1116 -23.17 21.66 -17.53
CA ALA A 1116 -21.74 21.81 -17.73
C ALA A 1116 -20.98 20.55 -17.27
N LEU A 1117 -20.44 19.80 -18.23
CA LEU A 1117 -19.58 18.66 -18.00
C LEU A 1117 -18.36 18.79 -18.92
N SER A 1118 -17.31 19.43 -18.39
CA SER A 1118 -16.14 19.89 -19.14
C SER A 1118 -14.87 19.87 -18.30
N SER A 1119 -13.72 19.62 -18.91
CA SER A 1119 -12.39 19.79 -18.32
C SER A 1119 -11.78 21.18 -18.56
N GLY A 1120 -12.57 22.18 -18.95
CA GLY A 1120 -12.10 23.54 -19.25
C GLY A 1120 -11.62 23.70 -20.70
N ALA A 1121 -10.79 24.72 -20.97
CA ALA A 1121 -10.27 25.00 -22.30
C ALA A 1121 -9.35 23.88 -22.79
N ARG A 1122 -9.45 23.53 -24.08
CA ARG A 1122 -8.55 22.55 -24.70
C ARG A 1122 -7.14 23.15 -24.85
N ILE A 1123 -6.18 22.59 -24.10
CA ILE A 1123 -4.76 22.93 -24.22
C ILE A 1123 -4.14 22.00 -25.28
N SER A 1124 -3.57 22.58 -26.34
CA SER A 1124 -2.85 21.84 -27.37
C SER A 1124 -1.58 22.59 -27.76
N MET A 1125 -0.45 21.90 -27.71
CA MET A 1125 0.86 22.47 -28.09
C MET A 1125 0.93 22.82 -29.59
N SER A 1126 0.06 22.24 -30.42
CA SER A 1126 0.02 22.46 -31.87
C SER A 1126 -0.90 23.58 -32.34
N SER A 1127 -1.85 24.06 -31.52
CA SER A 1127 -2.85 25.06 -31.93
C SER A 1127 -2.67 26.44 -31.29
N GLY A 1128 -1.58 26.68 -30.55
CA GLY A 1128 -1.31 27.97 -29.91
C GLY A 1128 -2.41 28.47 -28.96
N THR A 1129 -2.59 29.80 -28.88
CA THR A 1129 -3.59 30.47 -28.03
C THR A 1129 -5.00 30.51 -28.64
N GLU A 1130 -5.21 29.99 -29.84
CA GLU A 1130 -6.48 30.12 -30.60
C GLU A 1130 -7.69 29.57 -29.84
N ASN A 1131 -7.53 28.45 -29.12
CA ASN A 1131 -8.61 27.93 -28.28
C ASN A 1131 -8.96 28.87 -27.12
N MET A 1132 -7.99 29.62 -26.58
CA MET A 1132 -8.24 30.62 -25.53
C MET A 1132 -9.01 31.83 -26.06
N ASP A 1133 -8.76 32.24 -27.29
CA ASP A 1133 -9.47 33.35 -27.92
C ASP A 1133 -10.97 33.04 -28.10
N TRP A 1134 -11.31 31.82 -28.48
CA TRP A 1134 -12.69 31.36 -28.59
C TRP A 1134 -13.40 31.23 -27.25
N VAL A 1135 -12.70 30.77 -26.21
CA VAL A 1135 -13.24 30.74 -24.84
C VAL A 1135 -13.51 32.17 -24.34
N ALA A 1136 -12.58 33.11 -24.61
CA ALA A 1136 -12.78 34.52 -24.29
C ALA A 1136 -13.95 35.14 -25.07
N ALA A 1137 -14.14 34.77 -26.34
CA ALA A 1137 -15.28 35.20 -27.14
C ALA A 1137 -16.62 34.70 -26.56
N ALA A 1138 -16.69 33.43 -26.14
CA ALA A 1138 -17.88 32.87 -25.51
C ALA A 1138 -18.17 33.52 -24.15
N LEU A 1139 -17.15 33.86 -23.35
CA LEU A 1139 -17.31 34.57 -22.07
C LEU A 1139 -17.77 36.03 -22.22
N LYS A 1140 -17.46 36.67 -23.35
CA LYS A 1140 -17.90 38.05 -23.64
C LYS A 1140 -19.37 38.11 -24.08
N ARG A 1141 -19.91 37.01 -24.58
CA ARG A 1141 -21.28 36.91 -25.08
C ARG A 1141 -22.26 36.56 -23.97
#